data_AF-A0A0L0B4E6-F1
#
_entry.id   AF-A0A0L0B4E6-F1
#
_cell.length_a   1.000
_cell.length_b   1.000
_cell.length_c   1.000
_cell.angle_alpha   90.00
_cell.angle_beta   90.00
_cell.angle_gamma   90.00
#
_symmetry.space_group_name_H-M   'P 1'
#
loop_
_entity.id
_entity.type
_entity.pdbx_description
1 polymer ?
#
loop_
_entity_poly.entity_id
_entity_poly.type
_entity_poly.pdbx_seq_one_letter_code
_entity_poly.pdbx_strand_id
1 'polypeptide(L)'
;MVHRCSIEVAVDQVLQRLPTHIHMGMPLGLGKPNRFVNALYARIKGLPERRLTIYTALVLGRPPLGNGLQKRLLEPFVERVFGDYPEFDFLADLRRDELPSNVSVQQFFMQPGSLLGSTTAQQSYISSNYSHAARDINAKGLNLVAQLVSQHPENAERLSLSCNPDITLDLLPMIERRRAAGETILILGQIHEALPFMPGSAEIDSEAFDLLIDGAEQSTLFSTPNMPVGVQDHFIGLHASTLVRDGGTLQIGIGAMGDALSAALLARQADNAGYRALLDELDLSPWQALIQAEGGVEPFATGLYGCSEMFVNGLLALAEAGVIRRKVYPDVARQAAANAGVLHADEDRDGVVVHGGFFLGPNSFYERLRQMPAASLARFDMTAISYINELYGDEQLKRLQRRDARFINTVFTATVMGAAVSDQLEDGRVISGVGGQYNFVVQGHALEGARSVLILRSWRESAGVISSNVLWDYGHCTIPRHLRDIVVTEYGIAQLRGRTDAEVIEAMINISDSRFQPSLIDEAQRAGKLSKDFVLDPRFANNTSERLEAIRNRHASLFPEYPLGCDFTDEEKDLLRALNWLKSKFKLSEMLELGKAALEAPEASGYPLHLQRMGLDQPQGLREELYQRLVLAALQETENPAR
;
A
#
# COMPACT_ATOMS: atom_id res chain seq x y z
N MET A 1 -15.51 35.03 -0.77
CA MET A 1 -14.30 35.51 -0.07
C MET A 1 -14.01 34.52 1.05
N VAL A 2 -12.87 33.85 0.96
CA VAL A 2 -12.42 32.83 1.93
C VAL A 2 -12.28 33.46 3.31
N HIS A 3 -12.83 32.83 4.34
CA HIS A 3 -12.62 33.28 5.71
C HIS A 3 -11.37 32.62 6.29
N ARG A 4 -10.30 33.41 6.44
CA ARG A 4 -9.09 32.98 7.14
C ARG A 4 -9.26 33.15 8.65
N CYS A 5 -9.02 32.08 9.41
CA CYS A 5 -9.24 32.10 10.86
C CYS A 5 -8.46 31.05 11.64
N SER A 6 -8.34 31.21 12.96
CA SER A 6 -7.78 30.17 13.84
C SER A 6 -8.65 28.91 13.90
N ILE A 7 -8.09 27.79 14.37
CA ILE A 7 -8.82 26.52 14.58
C ILE A 7 -10.07 26.71 15.45
N GLU A 8 -9.96 27.45 16.56
CA GLU A 8 -11.10 27.66 17.46
C GLU A 8 -12.23 28.44 16.77
N VAL A 9 -11.89 29.48 16.01
CA VAL A 9 -12.87 30.26 15.24
C VAL A 9 -13.49 29.39 14.15
N ALA A 10 -12.72 28.52 13.48
CA ALA A 10 -13.25 27.59 12.50
C ALA A 10 -14.24 26.58 13.12
N VAL A 11 -13.94 26.05 14.31
CA VAL A 11 -14.86 25.18 15.06
C VAL A 11 -16.16 25.92 15.39
N ASP A 12 -16.06 27.16 15.88
CA ASP A 12 -17.24 27.98 16.19
C ASP A 12 -18.08 28.27 14.93
N GLN A 13 -17.44 28.60 13.80
CA GLN A 13 -18.10 28.81 12.51
C GLN A 13 -18.81 27.55 12.01
N VAL A 14 -18.17 26.38 12.13
CA VAL A 14 -18.77 25.08 11.79
C VAL A 14 -20.02 24.83 12.63
N LEU A 15 -19.94 25.00 13.95
CA LEU A 15 -21.09 24.79 14.85
C LEU A 15 -22.20 25.82 14.64
N GLN A 16 -21.86 27.06 14.28
CA GLN A 16 -22.83 28.12 14.04
C GLN A 16 -23.58 27.94 12.72
N ARG A 17 -22.87 27.54 11.65
CA ARG A 17 -23.42 27.53 10.27
C ARG A 17 -24.03 26.19 9.88
N LEU A 18 -23.56 25.08 10.45
CA LEU A 18 -24.05 23.75 10.12
C LEU A 18 -25.17 23.30 11.07
N PRO A 19 -26.07 22.41 10.60
CA PRO A 19 -27.13 21.86 11.43
C PRO A 19 -26.58 21.06 12.63
N THR A 20 -27.49 20.66 13.51
CA THR A 20 -27.19 19.87 14.70
C THR A 20 -26.37 18.60 14.42
N HIS A 21 -26.62 17.95 13.28
CA HIS A 21 -25.86 16.78 12.83
C HIS A 21 -24.85 17.19 11.76
N ILE A 22 -23.58 17.13 12.12
CA ILE A 22 -22.44 17.38 11.24
C ILE A 22 -22.01 16.07 10.60
N HIS A 23 -21.96 16.08 9.27
CA HIS A 23 -21.52 15.00 8.40
C HIS A 23 -20.23 15.44 7.74
N MET A 24 -19.10 15.01 8.31
CA MET A 24 -17.76 15.43 7.91
C MET A 24 -17.09 14.37 7.04
N GLY A 25 -16.69 14.74 5.83
CA GLY A 25 -15.83 13.95 4.95
C GLY A 25 -14.37 14.40 5.07
N MET A 26 -13.46 13.42 5.06
CA MET A 26 -12.01 13.65 5.03
C MET A 26 -11.36 12.67 4.07
N PRO A 27 -10.27 13.07 3.38
CA PRO A 27 -9.58 12.21 2.40
C PRO A 27 -9.05 10.92 3.02
N LEU A 28 -8.70 9.93 2.20
CA LEU A 28 -8.03 8.69 2.62
C LEU A 28 -6.64 8.98 3.25
N GLY A 29 -6.06 8.12 4.08
CA GLY A 29 -4.63 8.23 4.47
C GLY A 29 -4.15 9.59 5.01
N LEU A 30 -3.09 10.15 4.40
CA LEU A 30 -2.55 11.49 4.70
C LEU A 30 -3.41 12.59 4.08
N GLY A 31 -3.30 13.83 4.55
CA GLY A 31 -4.08 14.97 4.00
C GLY A 31 -5.29 15.36 4.87
N LYS A 32 -5.37 14.84 6.09
CA LYS A 32 -6.43 15.17 7.05
C LYS A 32 -5.96 16.25 8.05
N PRO A 33 -6.78 17.26 8.38
CA PRO A 33 -6.39 18.34 9.29
C PRO A 33 -6.58 17.90 10.75
N ASN A 34 -5.66 17.07 11.25
CA ASN A 34 -5.83 16.34 12.52
C ASN A 34 -6.11 17.26 13.72
N ARG A 35 -5.42 18.41 13.83
CA ARG A 35 -5.64 19.35 14.93
C ARG A 35 -7.02 19.99 14.92
N PHE A 36 -7.49 20.42 13.75
CA PHE A 36 -8.86 20.94 13.60
C PHE A 36 -9.90 19.87 13.97
N VAL A 37 -9.70 18.64 13.51
CA VAL A 37 -10.62 17.53 13.78
C VAL A 37 -10.65 17.18 15.26
N ASN A 38 -9.49 17.14 15.94
CA ASN A 38 -9.43 16.94 17.38
C ASN A 38 -10.14 18.06 18.15
N ALA A 39 -9.97 19.33 17.74
CA ALA A 39 -10.66 20.45 18.36
C ALA A 39 -12.19 20.35 18.19
N LEU A 40 -12.67 20.03 16.98
CA LEU A 40 -14.10 19.82 16.72
C LEU A 40 -14.65 18.62 17.51
N TYR A 41 -13.92 17.51 17.54
CA TYR A 41 -14.27 16.31 18.29
C TYR A 41 -14.38 16.59 19.79
N ALA A 42 -13.38 17.27 20.37
CA ALA A 42 -13.38 17.65 21.79
C ALA A 42 -14.57 18.55 22.13
N ARG A 43 -14.90 19.51 21.25
CA ARG A 43 -16.07 20.39 21.44
C ARG A 43 -17.38 19.61 21.39
N ILE A 44 -17.55 18.70 20.42
CA ILE A 44 -18.79 17.90 20.27
C ILE A 44 -18.95 16.87 21.39
N LYS A 45 -17.86 16.33 21.95
CA LYS A 45 -17.90 15.43 23.11
C LYS A 45 -18.59 16.08 24.33
N GLY A 46 -18.51 17.41 24.45
CA GLY A 46 -19.19 18.19 25.49
C GLY A 46 -20.60 18.68 25.16
N LEU A 47 -21.11 18.39 23.95
CA LEU A 47 -22.39 18.90 23.43
C LEU A 47 -23.29 17.72 23.00
N PRO A 48 -24.01 17.06 23.94
CA PRO A 48 -24.79 15.86 23.63
C PRO A 48 -25.94 16.11 22.64
N GLU A 49 -26.39 17.36 22.50
CA GLU A 49 -27.36 17.76 21.50
C GLU A 49 -26.78 17.79 20.09
N ARG A 50 -25.45 17.94 19.93
CA ARG A 50 -24.76 17.89 18.63
C ARG A 50 -24.36 16.47 18.29
N ARG A 51 -24.42 16.12 17.01
CA ARG A 51 -23.99 14.82 16.49
C ARG A 51 -22.91 14.98 15.44
N LEU A 52 -21.88 14.15 15.48
CA LEU A 52 -20.82 14.10 14.46
C LEU A 52 -20.79 12.73 13.81
N THR A 53 -20.85 12.68 12.48
CA THR A 53 -20.47 11.51 11.70
C THR A 53 -19.27 11.84 10.84
N ILE A 54 -18.19 11.09 11.01
CA ILE A 54 -16.95 11.22 10.24
C ILE A 54 -16.93 10.12 9.18
N TYR A 55 -16.78 10.50 7.91
CA TYR A 55 -16.56 9.60 6.79
C TYR A 55 -15.12 9.73 6.31
N THR A 56 -14.38 8.63 6.33
CA THR A 56 -12.99 8.64 5.88
C THR A 56 -12.48 7.23 5.61
N ALA A 57 -11.19 7.10 5.38
CA ALA A 57 -10.52 5.83 5.28
C ALA A 57 -9.04 5.96 5.66
N LEU A 58 -8.43 4.82 6.01
CA LEU A 58 -7.04 4.67 6.42
C LEU A 58 -6.65 5.75 7.45
N VAL A 59 -7.29 5.72 8.61
CA VAL A 59 -6.95 6.63 9.72
C VAL A 59 -5.58 6.23 10.27
N LEU A 60 -4.60 7.11 10.11
CA LEU A 60 -3.20 6.86 10.42
C LEU A 60 -2.91 7.13 11.89
N GLY A 61 -2.34 6.14 12.57
CA GLY A 61 -1.85 6.25 13.94
C GLY A 61 -0.45 5.69 14.08
N ARG A 62 0.28 6.18 15.09
CA ARG A 62 1.66 5.74 15.37
C ARG A 62 1.66 4.25 15.69
N PRO A 63 2.70 3.50 15.29
CA PRO A 63 2.80 2.09 15.60
C PRO A 63 2.92 1.90 17.12
N PRO A 64 2.30 0.86 17.70
CA PRO A 64 2.46 0.55 19.12
C PRO A 64 3.92 0.16 19.40
N LEU A 65 4.48 0.67 20.50
CA LEU A 65 5.87 0.41 20.87
C LEU A 65 6.14 -1.04 21.32
N GLY A 66 5.08 -1.78 21.69
CA GLY A 66 5.24 -3.09 22.32
C GLY A 66 5.87 -2.98 23.71
N ASN A 67 6.56 -4.05 24.15
CA ASN A 67 7.12 -4.17 25.50
C ASN A 67 8.59 -4.62 25.46
N GLY A 68 9.32 -4.39 26.56
CA GLY A 68 10.68 -4.94 26.75
C GLY A 68 11.68 -4.53 25.67
N LEU A 69 12.37 -5.50 25.07
CA LEU A 69 13.35 -5.28 24.00
C LEU A 69 12.75 -4.62 22.75
N GLN A 70 11.52 -5.00 22.38
CA GLN A 70 10.82 -4.39 21.24
C GLN A 70 10.62 -2.89 21.46
N LYS A 71 10.19 -2.50 22.67
CA LYS A 71 10.02 -1.10 23.04
C LYS A 71 11.35 -0.33 22.95
N ARG A 72 12.44 -0.89 23.47
CA ARG A 72 13.77 -0.26 23.45
C ARG A 72 14.26 0.05 22.04
N LEU A 73 13.99 -0.83 21.08
CA LEU A 73 14.31 -0.58 19.68
C LEU A 73 13.37 0.45 19.05
N LEU A 74 12.06 0.23 19.19
CA LEU A 74 11.04 1.00 18.47
C LEU A 74 10.84 2.42 19.01
N GLU A 75 11.00 2.68 20.30
CA GLU A 75 10.69 3.99 20.89
C GLU A 75 11.53 5.13 20.27
N PRO A 76 12.88 5.06 20.22
CA PRO A 76 13.66 6.14 19.61
C PRO A 76 13.48 6.22 18.08
N PHE A 77 13.18 5.09 17.43
CA PHE A 77 12.85 5.07 16.00
C PHE A 77 11.53 5.81 15.75
N VAL A 78 10.51 5.53 16.56
CA VAL A 78 9.18 6.15 16.43
C VAL A 78 9.25 7.65 16.73
N GLU A 79 10.00 8.04 17.76
CA GLU A 79 10.25 9.45 18.08
C GLU A 79 10.95 10.19 16.93
N ARG A 80 11.95 9.57 16.29
CA ARG A 80 12.68 10.16 15.17
C ARG A 80 11.84 10.25 13.89
N VAL A 81 11.08 9.22 13.58
CA VAL A 81 10.38 9.09 12.28
C VAL A 81 9.00 9.72 12.28
N PHE A 82 8.25 9.56 13.37
CA PHE A 82 6.89 10.11 13.50
C PHE A 82 6.85 11.40 14.31
N GLY A 83 7.93 11.77 15.01
CA GLY A 83 8.12 13.09 15.62
C GLY A 83 6.95 13.54 16.47
N ASP A 84 6.42 14.71 16.14
CA ASP A 84 5.26 15.35 16.76
C ASP A 84 3.95 15.15 15.96
N TYR A 85 3.89 14.15 15.06
CA TYR A 85 2.68 13.81 14.28
C TYR A 85 1.43 13.73 15.19
N PRO A 86 0.41 14.57 14.99
CA PRO A 86 -0.80 14.57 15.81
C PRO A 86 -1.67 13.36 15.49
N GLU A 87 -1.91 12.47 16.46
CA GLU A 87 -2.91 11.41 16.30
C GLU A 87 -4.33 11.93 16.55
N PHE A 88 -5.33 11.25 15.99
CA PHE A 88 -6.72 11.58 16.27
C PHE A 88 -7.15 11.10 17.66
N ASP A 89 -7.80 11.97 18.42
CA ASP A 89 -8.36 11.60 19.72
C ASP A 89 -9.48 10.55 19.55
N PHE A 90 -10.29 10.68 18.50
CA PHE A 90 -11.31 9.68 18.17
C PHE A 90 -10.71 8.31 17.81
N LEU A 91 -9.47 8.25 17.29
CA LEU A 91 -8.80 6.97 16.99
C LEU A 91 -8.42 6.25 18.29
N ALA A 92 -7.96 7.01 19.28
CA ALA A 92 -7.68 6.46 20.60
C ALA A 92 -8.98 5.92 21.25
N ASP A 93 -10.08 6.69 21.16
CA ASP A 93 -11.39 6.27 21.66
C ASP A 93 -11.95 5.06 20.86
N LEU A 94 -11.76 5.01 19.54
CA LEU A 94 -12.10 3.83 18.71
C LEU A 94 -11.35 2.57 19.16
N ARG A 95 -10.03 2.66 19.36
CA ARG A 95 -9.20 1.53 19.80
C ARG A 95 -9.64 0.96 21.16
N ARG A 96 -10.30 1.77 22.00
CA ARG A 96 -10.81 1.38 23.32
C ARG A 96 -12.32 1.09 23.33
N ASP A 97 -13.01 1.21 22.20
CA ASP A 97 -14.49 1.19 22.11
C ASP A 97 -15.17 2.20 23.06
N GLU A 98 -14.58 3.40 23.18
CA GLU A 98 -15.00 4.48 24.06
C GLU A 98 -15.50 5.72 23.29
N LEU A 99 -15.90 5.56 22.03
CA LEU A 99 -16.49 6.67 21.27
C LEU A 99 -17.74 7.22 21.98
N PRO A 100 -17.88 8.56 22.10
CA PRO A 100 -19.09 9.19 22.62
C PRO A 100 -20.33 8.77 21.82
N SER A 101 -21.47 8.60 22.48
CA SER A 101 -22.72 8.15 21.84
C SER A 101 -23.24 9.09 20.74
N ASN A 102 -22.81 10.35 20.75
CA ASN A 102 -23.12 11.35 19.74
C ASN A 102 -22.07 11.46 18.62
N VAL A 103 -21.04 10.60 18.61
CA VAL A 103 -20.02 10.52 17.55
C VAL A 103 -20.04 9.16 16.88
N SER A 104 -19.95 9.15 15.55
CA SER A 104 -19.80 7.95 14.73
C SER A 104 -18.67 8.14 13.75
N VAL A 105 -17.80 7.14 13.62
CA VAL A 105 -16.72 7.12 12.62
C VAL A 105 -16.97 5.97 11.67
N GLN A 106 -17.21 6.28 10.41
CA GLN A 106 -17.48 5.31 9.35
C GLN A 106 -16.31 5.28 8.38
N GLN A 107 -15.66 4.13 8.29
CA GLN A 107 -14.50 3.93 7.45
C GLN A 107 -14.82 2.99 6.29
N PHE A 108 -14.36 3.33 5.08
CA PHE A 108 -14.46 2.43 3.91
C PHE A 108 -13.15 1.69 3.60
N PHE A 109 -12.09 1.99 4.34
CA PHE A 109 -10.86 1.20 4.41
C PHE A 109 -10.18 1.47 5.75
N MET A 110 -9.71 0.43 6.43
CA MET A 110 -8.99 0.53 7.71
C MET A 110 -7.51 0.23 7.53
N GLN A 111 -6.66 0.77 8.42
CA GLN A 111 -5.27 0.33 8.49
C GLN A 111 -5.25 -1.18 8.85
N PRO A 112 -4.60 -2.04 8.05
CA PRO A 112 -4.67 -3.49 8.21
C PRO A 112 -4.44 -3.96 9.65
N GLY A 113 -5.41 -4.67 10.21
CA GLY A 113 -5.33 -5.29 11.54
C GLY A 113 -5.45 -4.32 12.73
N SER A 114 -5.42 -3.01 12.51
CA SER A 114 -5.35 -1.98 13.57
C SER A 114 -6.62 -1.89 14.44
N LEU A 115 -7.77 -2.26 13.89
CA LEU A 115 -9.09 -2.13 14.52
C LEU A 115 -9.86 -3.47 14.56
N LEU A 116 -9.15 -4.61 14.49
CA LEU A 116 -9.76 -5.94 14.60
C LEU A 116 -10.46 -6.18 15.94
N GLY A 117 -10.01 -5.50 16.99
CA GLY A 117 -10.58 -5.60 18.34
C GLY A 117 -11.63 -4.54 18.67
N SER A 118 -11.88 -3.56 17.78
CA SER A 118 -12.88 -2.50 18.03
C SER A 118 -14.24 -2.91 17.49
N THR A 119 -15.19 -3.16 18.39
CA THR A 119 -16.57 -3.49 18.08
C THR A 119 -17.24 -2.38 17.28
N THR A 120 -17.03 -1.12 17.69
CA THR A 120 -17.65 0.02 17.01
C THR A 120 -17.09 0.22 15.60
N ALA A 121 -15.78 0.03 15.40
CA ALA A 121 -15.17 0.10 14.07
C ALA A 121 -15.72 -0.98 13.14
N GLN A 122 -15.82 -2.23 13.62
CA GLN A 122 -16.35 -3.35 12.85
C GLN A 122 -17.83 -3.13 12.44
N GLN A 123 -18.66 -2.61 13.36
CA GLN A 123 -20.07 -2.30 13.08
C GLN A 123 -20.28 -1.11 12.13
N SER A 124 -19.33 -0.16 12.10
CA SER A 124 -19.44 1.09 11.35
C SER A 124 -18.68 1.08 10.02
N TYR A 125 -18.10 -0.07 9.63
CA TYR A 125 -17.43 -0.24 8.35
C TYR A 125 -18.39 -0.09 7.17
N ILE A 126 -17.95 0.60 6.12
CA ILE A 126 -18.66 0.72 4.86
C ILE A 126 -17.93 -0.12 3.82
N SER A 127 -18.55 -1.19 3.33
CA SER A 127 -18.03 -1.90 2.16
C SER A 127 -18.34 -1.09 0.89
N SER A 128 -17.36 -0.31 0.43
CA SER A 128 -17.48 0.50 -0.79
C SER A 128 -16.15 0.57 -1.53
N ASN A 129 -16.20 0.46 -2.85
CA ASN A 129 -15.05 0.73 -3.72
C ASN A 129 -14.72 2.22 -3.65
N TYR A 130 -13.45 2.59 -3.80
CA TYR A 130 -13.06 4.00 -3.72
C TYR A 130 -13.77 4.89 -4.75
N SER A 131 -14.02 4.39 -5.96
CA SER A 131 -14.73 5.17 -6.99
C SER A 131 -16.19 5.48 -6.63
N HIS A 132 -16.75 4.78 -5.64
CA HIS A 132 -18.10 5.01 -5.13
C HIS A 132 -18.14 5.80 -3.81
N ALA A 133 -16.99 6.01 -3.16
CA ALA A 133 -16.93 6.62 -1.83
C ALA A 133 -17.53 8.03 -1.84
N ALA A 134 -17.17 8.88 -2.82
CA ALA A 134 -17.71 10.24 -2.95
C ALA A 134 -19.26 10.24 -3.07
N ARG A 135 -19.81 9.35 -3.90
CA ARG A 135 -21.27 9.17 -4.05
C ARG A 135 -21.92 8.80 -2.73
N ASP A 136 -21.38 7.80 -2.05
CA ASP A 136 -21.97 7.26 -0.81
C ASP A 136 -21.90 8.28 0.33
N ILE A 137 -20.78 9.01 0.45
CA ILE A 137 -20.59 10.09 1.41
C ILE A 137 -21.57 11.23 1.14
N ASN A 138 -21.69 11.66 -0.12
CA ASN A 138 -22.63 12.72 -0.50
C ASN A 138 -24.09 12.32 -0.22
N ALA A 139 -24.49 11.09 -0.54
CA ALA A 139 -25.83 10.57 -0.29
C ALA A 139 -26.19 10.51 1.21
N LYS A 140 -25.19 10.39 2.09
CA LYS A 140 -25.37 10.43 3.55
C LYS A 140 -25.42 11.85 4.13
N GLY A 141 -25.64 12.88 3.30
CA GLY A 141 -25.89 14.24 3.76
C GLY A 141 -24.63 15.01 4.15
N LEU A 142 -23.48 14.72 3.52
CA LEU A 142 -22.24 15.47 3.70
C LEU A 142 -22.50 16.98 3.79
N ASN A 143 -22.01 17.64 4.84
CA ASN A 143 -22.15 19.09 5.03
C ASN A 143 -20.85 19.76 5.50
N LEU A 144 -19.78 19.00 5.71
CA LEU A 144 -18.44 19.51 5.99
C LEU A 144 -17.39 18.66 5.25
N VAL A 145 -16.46 19.29 4.53
CA VAL A 145 -15.21 18.67 4.07
C VAL A 145 -14.06 19.33 4.81
N ALA A 146 -13.12 18.53 5.32
CA ALA A 146 -11.93 19.05 6.00
C ALA A 146 -10.67 18.39 5.44
N GLN A 147 -9.73 19.20 4.96
CA GLN A 147 -8.55 18.71 4.23
C GLN A 147 -7.30 19.57 4.50
N LEU A 148 -6.15 18.91 4.62
CA LEU A 148 -4.85 19.58 4.50
C LEU A 148 -4.55 19.91 3.04
N VAL A 149 -3.94 21.06 2.84
CA VAL A 149 -3.49 21.53 1.54
C VAL A 149 -2.06 22.03 1.61
N SER A 150 -1.41 22.10 0.45
CA SER A 150 -0.14 22.80 0.28
C SER A 150 -0.40 24.13 -0.45
N GLN A 151 0.48 25.11 -0.25
CA GLN A 151 0.37 26.43 -0.88
C GLN A 151 1.45 26.59 -1.95
N HIS A 152 1.10 27.23 -3.08
CA HIS A 152 2.08 27.51 -4.12
C HIS A 152 3.15 28.49 -3.59
N PRO A 153 4.46 28.22 -3.80
CA PRO A 153 5.53 29.03 -3.22
C PRO A 153 5.49 30.52 -3.60
N GLU A 154 5.01 30.83 -4.81
CA GLU A 154 4.99 32.20 -5.35
C GLU A 154 3.58 32.81 -5.45
N ASN A 155 2.52 32.04 -5.15
CA ASN A 155 1.15 32.52 -5.29
C ASN A 155 0.27 32.01 -4.14
N ALA A 156 0.02 32.87 -3.16
CA ALA A 156 -0.72 32.52 -1.96
C ALA A 156 -2.20 32.18 -2.20
N GLU A 157 -2.76 32.51 -3.37
CA GLU A 157 -4.14 32.20 -3.78
C GLU A 157 -4.26 30.83 -4.44
N ARG A 158 -3.14 30.21 -4.86
CA ARG A 158 -3.12 28.86 -5.44
C ARG A 158 -2.76 27.83 -4.39
N LEU A 159 -3.67 26.88 -4.19
CA LEU A 159 -3.53 25.78 -3.25
C LEU A 159 -3.49 24.46 -4.03
N SER A 160 -2.94 23.42 -3.41
CA SER A 160 -2.97 22.07 -3.95
C SER A 160 -3.45 21.09 -2.89
N LEU A 161 -4.38 20.22 -3.29
CA LEU A 161 -4.81 19.04 -2.53
C LEU A 161 -3.66 18.04 -2.30
N SER A 162 -2.50 18.27 -2.93
CA SER A 162 -1.21 17.65 -2.63
C SER A 162 -1.29 16.13 -2.70
N CYS A 163 -1.09 15.48 -1.56
CA CYS A 163 -1.09 14.05 -1.39
C CYS A 163 -2.45 13.39 -1.59
N ASN A 164 -3.55 14.14 -1.63
CA ASN A 164 -4.87 13.53 -1.56
C ASN A 164 -6.02 14.29 -2.25
N PRO A 165 -5.99 14.43 -3.58
CA PRO A 165 -7.16 14.88 -4.34
C PRO A 165 -8.28 13.83 -4.44
N ASP A 166 -7.96 12.56 -4.18
CA ASP A 166 -8.79 11.34 -4.31
C ASP A 166 -10.30 11.55 -4.46
N ILE A 167 -11.04 11.61 -3.35
CA ILE A 167 -12.49 11.74 -3.26
C ILE A 167 -12.91 13.20 -3.25
N THR A 168 -12.01 14.13 -2.90
CA THR A 168 -12.35 15.55 -2.80
C THR A 168 -12.69 16.11 -4.16
N LEU A 169 -11.90 15.83 -5.20
CA LEU A 169 -12.21 16.26 -6.56
C LEU A 169 -13.53 15.67 -7.07
N ASP A 170 -13.85 14.42 -6.69
CA ASP A 170 -15.14 13.80 -7.03
C ASP A 170 -16.32 14.41 -6.27
N LEU A 171 -16.09 14.93 -5.05
CA LEU A 171 -17.11 15.58 -4.22
C LEU A 171 -17.41 17.00 -4.66
N LEU A 172 -16.43 17.77 -5.15
CA LEU A 172 -16.60 19.20 -5.47
C LEU A 172 -17.81 19.46 -6.40
N PRO A 173 -17.99 18.78 -7.55
CA PRO A 173 -19.16 19.00 -8.42
C PRO A 173 -20.49 18.58 -7.77
N MET A 174 -20.46 17.66 -6.80
CA MET A 174 -21.66 17.28 -6.05
C MET A 174 -22.04 18.35 -5.02
N ILE A 175 -21.04 18.91 -4.34
CA ILE A 175 -21.19 19.99 -3.37
C ILE A 175 -21.71 21.25 -4.06
N GLU A 176 -21.14 21.64 -5.20
CA GLU A 176 -21.59 22.80 -5.98
C GLU A 176 -23.08 22.71 -6.35
N ARG A 177 -23.54 21.55 -6.83
CA ARG A 177 -24.96 21.33 -7.16
C ARG A 177 -25.88 21.47 -5.94
N ARG A 178 -25.47 20.97 -4.78
CA ARG A 178 -26.25 21.07 -3.53
C ARG A 178 -26.25 22.48 -2.97
N ARG A 179 -25.13 23.20 -3.05
CA ARG A 179 -25.05 24.63 -2.71
C ARG A 179 -25.96 25.46 -3.61
N ALA A 180 -25.98 25.18 -4.91
CA ALA A 180 -26.90 25.84 -5.85
C ALA A 180 -28.38 25.56 -5.53
N ALA A 181 -28.69 24.43 -4.89
CA ALA A 181 -30.02 24.10 -4.38
C ALA A 181 -30.34 24.71 -3.00
N GLY A 182 -29.44 25.53 -2.44
CA GLY A 182 -29.64 26.24 -1.18
C GLY A 182 -29.13 25.51 0.07
N GLU A 183 -28.45 24.38 -0.07
CA GLU A 183 -27.85 23.69 1.06
C GLU A 183 -26.58 24.39 1.55
N THR A 184 -26.41 24.47 2.87
CA THR A 184 -25.16 24.94 3.48
C THR A 184 -24.22 23.75 3.67
N ILE A 185 -23.13 23.75 2.90
CA ILE A 185 -22.03 22.78 2.98
C ILE A 185 -20.75 23.60 3.09
N LEU A 186 -19.87 23.28 4.04
CA LEU A 186 -18.59 23.98 4.22
C LEU A 186 -17.43 23.14 3.71
N ILE A 187 -16.44 23.80 3.10
CA ILE A 187 -15.14 23.22 2.75
C ILE A 187 -14.08 23.95 3.56
N LEU A 188 -13.35 23.20 4.39
CA LEU A 188 -12.28 23.71 5.24
C LEU A 188 -10.93 23.19 4.76
N GLY A 189 -10.00 24.13 4.60
CA GLY A 189 -8.60 23.88 4.27
C GLY A 189 -7.70 24.23 5.45
N GLN A 190 -6.63 23.46 5.64
CA GLN A 190 -5.53 23.83 6.53
C GLN A 190 -4.21 23.64 5.79
N ILE A 191 -3.43 24.72 5.65
CA ILE A 191 -2.15 24.68 4.97
C ILE A 191 -1.16 23.87 5.82
N HIS A 192 -0.36 23.02 5.19
CA HIS A 192 0.72 22.28 5.85
C HIS A 192 2.04 22.50 5.10
N GLU A 193 3.08 22.97 5.78
CA GLU A 193 4.33 23.38 5.12
C GLU A 193 5.10 22.20 4.51
N ALA A 194 5.11 21.07 5.21
CA ALA A 194 5.79 19.88 4.71
C ALA A 194 5.05 19.14 3.58
N LEU A 195 3.79 19.46 3.26
CA LEU A 195 3.09 18.78 2.16
C LEU A 195 3.67 19.21 0.80
N PRO A 196 4.04 18.28 -0.11
CA PRO A 196 4.51 18.64 -1.45
C PRO A 196 3.43 19.35 -2.25
N PHE A 197 3.75 20.47 -2.88
CA PHE A 197 2.83 21.12 -3.82
C PHE A 197 2.74 20.32 -5.12
N MET A 198 1.57 19.76 -5.42
CA MET A 198 1.34 18.99 -6.65
C MET A 198 0.56 19.85 -7.66
N PRO A 199 1.13 20.18 -8.82
CA PRO A 199 0.43 20.93 -9.86
C PRO A 199 -0.60 20.04 -10.58
N GLY A 200 -1.33 20.63 -11.54
CA GLY A 200 -2.26 19.88 -12.38
C GLY A 200 -3.64 19.74 -11.74
N SER A 201 -4.21 18.53 -11.77
CA SER A 201 -5.57 18.25 -11.32
C SER A 201 -5.78 18.52 -9.83
N ALA A 202 -4.74 18.38 -8.99
CA ALA A 202 -4.79 18.65 -7.56
C ALA A 202 -4.79 20.15 -7.21
N GLU A 203 -4.47 21.01 -8.18
CA GLU A 203 -4.37 22.45 -7.97
C GLU A 203 -5.75 23.11 -8.02
N ILE A 204 -6.09 23.87 -6.97
CA ILE A 204 -7.38 24.53 -6.80
C ILE A 204 -7.20 25.96 -6.30
N ASP A 205 -8.16 26.82 -6.63
CA ASP A 205 -8.20 28.18 -6.12
C ASP A 205 -8.53 28.20 -4.63
N SER A 206 -7.91 29.10 -3.87
CA SER A 206 -8.25 29.33 -2.47
C SER A 206 -9.74 29.62 -2.26
N GLU A 207 -10.43 30.24 -3.22
CA GLU A 207 -11.87 30.52 -3.18
C GLU A 207 -12.76 29.27 -3.12
N ALA A 208 -12.22 28.08 -3.42
CA ALA A 208 -12.92 26.82 -3.21
C ALA A 208 -13.20 26.53 -1.72
N PHE A 209 -12.47 27.17 -0.80
CA PHE A 209 -12.59 27.00 0.64
C PHE A 209 -13.46 28.09 1.28
N ASP A 210 -14.40 27.69 2.14
CA ASP A 210 -15.14 28.64 2.99
C ASP A 210 -14.31 29.10 4.18
N LEU A 211 -13.52 28.17 4.73
CA LEU A 211 -12.69 28.35 5.90
C LEU A 211 -11.27 27.91 5.55
N LEU A 212 -10.29 28.77 5.80
CA LEU A 212 -8.88 28.43 5.67
C LEU A 212 -8.18 28.71 6.99
N ILE A 213 -7.60 27.69 7.61
CA ILE A 213 -6.95 27.85 8.91
C ILE A 213 -5.71 28.74 8.79
N ASP A 214 -5.61 29.73 9.68
CA ASP A 214 -4.47 30.64 9.81
C ASP A 214 -3.24 29.92 10.36
N GLY A 215 -2.07 30.25 9.80
CA GLY A 215 -0.80 29.62 10.14
C GLY A 215 -0.68 28.23 9.52
N ALA A 216 0.43 27.98 8.83
CA ALA A 216 0.66 26.66 8.27
C ALA A 216 0.99 25.67 9.39
N GLU A 217 0.43 24.46 9.31
CA GLU A 217 0.82 23.36 10.18
C GLU A 217 2.22 22.88 9.82
N GLN A 218 3.05 22.71 10.86
CA GLN A 218 4.46 22.36 10.76
C GLN A 218 4.79 21.01 11.42
N SER A 219 3.77 20.27 11.86
CA SER A 219 3.99 18.98 12.51
C SER A 219 4.56 17.95 11.53
N THR A 220 5.18 16.92 12.07
CA THR A 220 5.76 15.82 11.30
C THR A 220 4.66 15.13 10.49
N LEU A 221 4.86 14.96 9.18
CA LEU A 221 3.96 14.16 8.35
C LEU A 221 4.02 12.69 8.75
N PHE A 222 2.91 11.97 8.59
CA PHE A 222 2.94 10.53 8.79
C PHE A 222 3.86 9.85 7.77
N SER A 223 4.82 9.08 8.26
CA SER A 223 5.73 8.29 7.43
C SER A 223 5.26 6.85 7.33
N THR A 224 5.48 6.22 6.18
CA THR A 224 5.46 4.76 6.03
C THR A 224 6.86 4.28 5.69
N PRO A 225 7.69 3.96 6.71
CA PRO A 225 9.04 3.47 6.48
C PRO A 225 9.02 2.20 5.63
N ASN A 226 9.96 2.10 4.69
CA ASN A 226 10.13 0.87 3.92
C ASN A 226 10.56 -0.25 4.87
N MET A 227 9.84 -1.37 4.80
CA MET A 227 10.09 -2.58 5.58
C MET A 227 10.99 -3.53 4.80
N PRO A 228 11.70 -4.46 5.46
CA PRO A 228 12.54 -5.42 4.76
C PRO A 228 11.70 -6.29 3.81
N VAL A 229 12.23 -6.51 2.61
CA VAL A 229 11.63 -7.38 1.59
C VAL A 229 12.15 -8.79 1.78
N GLY A 230 11.23 -9.72 2.02
CA GLY A 230 11.55 -11.13 2.22
C GLY A 230 11.85 -11.86 0.91
N VAL A 231 12.44 -13.06 1.03
CA VAL A 231 12.78 -13.91 -0.13
C VAL A 231 11.57 -14.25 -0.98
N GLN A 232 10.45 -14.64 -0.34
CA GLN A 232 9.19 -14.92 -1.04
C GLN A 232 8.73 -13.71 -1.86
N ASP A 233 8.78 -12.51 -1.28
CA ASP A 233 8.32 -11.29 -1.94
C ASP A 233 9.19 -10.94 -3.15
N HIS A 234 10.52 -11.11 -3.04
CA HIS A 234 11.44 -10.93 -4.17
C HIS A 234 11.12 -11.87 -5.33
N PHE A 235 10.87 -13.16 -5.08
CA PHE A 235 10.50 -14.10 -6.14
C PHE A 235 9.11 -13.79 -6.73
N ILE A 236 8.14 -13.37 -5.92
CA ILE A 236 6.84 -12.87 -6.40
C ILE A 236 7.05 -11.67 -7.33
N GLY A 237 7.82 -10.67 -6.89
CA GLY A 237 8.14 -9.47 -7.67
C GLY A 237 8.85 -9.80 -8.98
N LEU A 238 9.76 -10.77 -8.95
CA LEU A 238 10.48 -11.27 -10.11
C LEU A 238 9.55 -11.91 -11.13
N HIS A 239 8.69 -12.86 -10.73
CA HIS A 239 7.70 -13.46 -11.62
C HIS A 239 6.69 -12.42 -12.15
N ALA A 240 6.22 -11.49 -11.31
CA ALA A 240 5.33 -10.43 -11.75
C ALA A 240 6.00 -9.49 -12.76
N SER A 241 7.31 -9.21 -12.60
CA SER A 241 8.06 -8.31 -13.49
C SER A 241 8.13 -8.81 -14.93
N THR A 242 8.10 -10.13 -15.16
CA THR A 242 8.12 -10.72 -16.51
C THR A 242 6.81 -10.50 -17.25
N LEU A 243 5.73 -10.17 -16.54
CA LEU A 243 4.43 -9.86 -17.14
C LEU A 243 4.32 -8.38 -17.56
N VAL A 244 5.24 -7.52 -17.12
CA VAL A 244 5.22 -6.08 -17.44
C VAL A 244 5.73 -5.84 -18.86
N ARG A 245 4.87 -5.30 -19.72
CA ARG A 245 5.18 -5.03 -21.12
C ARG A 245 5.75 -3.64 -21.33
N ASP A 246 6.79 -3.53 -22.17
CA ASP A 246 7.31 -2.23 -22.60
C ASP A 246 6.27 -1.43 -23.40
N GLY A 247 6.22 -0.11 -23.19
CA GLY A 247 5.19 0.76 -23.78
C GLY A 247 3.81 0.64 -23.11
N GLY A 248 3.66 -0.22 -22.10
CA GLY A 248 2.41 -0.48 -21.40
C GLY A 248 2.09 0.51 -20.29
N THR A 249 1.19 0.09 -19.41
CA THR A 249 0.72 0.86 -18.24
C THR A 249 0.91 0.04 -16.98
N LEU A 250 1.35 0.68 -15.89
CA LEU A 250 1.63 0.02 -14.63
C LEU A 250 0.79 0.60 -13.50
N GLN A 251 0.11 -0.28 -12.78
CA GLN A 251 -0.47 -0.01 -11.47
C GLN A 251 0.11 -1.02 -10.47
N ILE A 252 0.61 -0.52 -9.35
CA ILE A 252 1.16 -1.32 -8.26
C ILE A 252 0.67 -0.80 -6.92
N GLY A 253 0.49 -1.71 -5.96
CA GLY A 253 0.16 -1.38 -4.57
C GLY A 253 1.38 -1.01 -3.72
N ILE A 254 1.15 -0.97 -2.40
CA ILE A 254 2.18 -0.72 -1.38
C ILE A 254 2.73 -2.00 -0.75
N GLY A 255 3.78 -1.83 0.05
CA GLY A 255 4.33 -2.86 0.91
C GLY A 255 5.37 -3.73 0.20
N ALA A 256 5.89 -4.71 0.92
CA ALA A 256 7.07 -5.48 0.52
C ALA A 256 6.96 -6.12 -0.87
N MET A 257 5.77 -6.61 -1.27
CA MET A 257 5.60 -7.20 -2.62
C MET A 257 5.61 -6.14 -3.74
N GLY A 258 5.08 -4.93 -3.50
CA GLY A 258 5.16 -3.82 -4.45
C GLY A 258 6.59 -3.29 -4.58
N ASP A 259 7.31 -3.23 -3.46
CA ASP A 259 8.73 -2.87 -3.43
C ASP A 259 9.60 -3.92 -4.14
N ALA A 260 9.31 -5.20 -3.95
CA ALA A 260 9.96 -6.31 -4.64
C ALA A 260 9.77 -6.26 -6.17
N LEU A 261 8.54 -6.00 -6.63
CA LEU A 261 8.28 -5.80 -8.04
C LEU A 261 9.05 -4.60 -8.59
N SER A 262 9.07 -3.48 -7.86
CA SER A 262 9.84 -2.29 -8.24
C SER A 262 11.34 -2.62 -8.34
N ALA A 263 11.88 -3.37 -7.38
CA ALA A 263 13.26 -3.85 -7.39
C ALA A 263 13.57 -4.73 -8.62
N ALA A 264 12.69 -5.68 -8.94
CA ALA A 264 12.85 -6.55 -10.10
C ALA A 264 12.81 -5.75 -11.43
N LEU A 265 11.94 -4.73 -11.53
CA LEU A 265 11.88 -3.85 -12.71
C LEU A 265 13.10 -2.94 -12.82
N LEU A 266 13.64 -2.46 -11.70
CA LEU A 266 14.90 -1.71 -11.65
C LEU A 266 16.08 -2.60 -12.09
N ALA A 267 16.16 -3.84 -11.59
CA ALA A 267 17.17 -4.80 -12.01
C ALA A 267 17.04 -5.15 -13.49
N ARG A 268 15.81 -5.40 -13.98
CA ARG A 268 15.54 -5.62 -15.41
C ARG A 268 16.06 -4.48 -16.29
N GLN A 269 16.04 -3.23 -15.80
CA GLN A 269 16.52 -2.07 -16.52
C GLN A 269 18.04 -1.85 -16.39
N ALA A 270 18.58 -1.95 -15.18
CA ALA A 270 19.95 -1.56 -14.86
C ALA A 270 20.97 -2.70 -14.93
N ASP A 271 20.56 -3.92 -14.58
CA ASP A 271 21.36 -5.16 -14.62
C ASP A 271 20.55 -6.29 -15.28
N ASN A 272 20.24 -6.10 -16.57
CA ASN A 272 19.42 -7.07 -17.29
C ASN A 272 20.10 -8.45 -17.40
N ALA A 273 21.42 -8.49 -17.47
CA ALA A 273 22.18 -9.74 -17.53
C ALA A 273 22.02 -10.55 -16.23
N GLY A 274 22.20 -9.92 -15.07
CA GLY A 274 21.96 -10.55 -13.77
C GLY A 274 20.50 -10.98 -13.60
N TYR A 275 19.57 -10.09 -13.94
CA TYR A 275 18.13 -10.37 -13.93
C TYR A 275 17.78 -11.63 -14.73
N ARG A 276 18.24 -11.72 -15.99
CA ARG A 276 17.97 -12.88 -16.86
C ARG A 276 18.63 -14.16 -16.37
N ALA A 277 19.86 -14.08 -15.88
CA ALA A 277 20.55 -15.25 -15.32
C ALA A 277 19.75 -15.86 -14.15
N LEU A 278 19.16 -15.01 -13.30
CA LEU A 278 18.28 -15.46 -12.22
C LEU A 278 16.96 -16.07 -12.75
N LEU A 279 16.37 -15.50 -13.81
CA LEU A 279 15.19 -16.10 -14.46
C LEU A 279 15.48 -17.47 -15.06
N ASP A 280 16.66 -17.63 -15.68
CA ASP A 280 17.08 -18.91 -16.27
C ASP A 280 17.26 -19.98 -15.18
N GLU A 281 17.81 -19.63 -14.01
CA GLU A 281 17.94 -20.55 -12.87
C GLU A 281 16.59 -20.97 -12.28
N LEU A 282 15.57 -20.11 -12.38
CA LEU A 282 14.21 -20.45 -11.95
C LEU A 282 13.48 -21.42 -12.88
N ASP A 283 13.99 -21.63 -14.10
CA ASP A 283 13.34 -22.37 -15.20
C ASP A 283 11.92 -21.86 -15.48
N LEU A 284 11.83 -20.72 -16.16
CA LEU A 284 10.54 -20.17 -16.60
C LEU A 284 9.95 -20.85 -17.84
N SER A 285 10.51 -21.99 -18.29
CA SER A 285 10.00 -22.69 -19.47
C SER A 285 8.49 -23.00 -19.43
N PRO A 286 7.85 -23.30 -18.28
CA PRO A 286 6.41 -23.51 -18.25
C PRO A 286 5.57 -22.27 -18.57
N TRP A 287 6.14 -21.08 -18.38
CA TRP A 287 5.46 -19.78 -18.57
C TRP A 287 5.99 -18.97 -19.74
N GLN A 288 6.99 -19.48 -20.48
CA GLN A 288 7.63 -18.76 -21.57
C GLN A 288 6.63 -18.23 -22.61
N ALA A 289 5.65 -19.04 -23.01
CA ALA A 289 4.62 -18.63 -23.97
C ALA A 289 3.74 -17.49 -23.42
N LEU A 290 3.39 -17.55 -22.13
CA LEU A 290 2.65 -16.48 -21.47
C LEU A 290 3.47 -15.19 -21.39
N ILE A 291 4.75 -15.29 -21.00
CA ILE A 291 5.65 -14.14 -20.87
C ILE A 291 5.85 -13.46 -22.22
N GLN A 292 6.02 -14.22 -23.30
CA GLN A 292 6.10 -13.66 -24.65
C GLN A 292 4.79 -13.04 -25.12
N ALA A 293 3.66 -13.68 -24.79
CA ALA A 293 2.34 -13.21 -25.20
C ALA A 293 1.88 -11.99 -24.42
N GLU A 294 2.32 -11.81 -23.17
CA GLU A 294 1.79 -10.80 -22.25
C GLU A 294 2.83 -9.78 -21.79
N GLY A 295 4.08 -10.15 -21.52
CA GLY A 295 5.07 -9.25 -20.92
C GLY A 295 6.36 -9.16 -21.71
N GLY A 296 7.47 -9.43 -21.03
CA GLY A 296 8.81 -9.38 -21.59
C GLY A 296 9.88 -9.37 -20.50
N VAL A 297 11.12 -9.60 -20.92
CA VAL A 297 12.30 -9.68 -20.03
C VAL A 297 13.41 -8.72 -20.44
N GLU A 298 13.28 -8.04 -21.59
CA GLU A 298 14.23 -7.04 -22.08
C GLU A 298 14.07 -5.70 -21.35
N PRO A 299 15.11 -4.85 -21.29
CA PRO A 299 15.00 -3.49 -20.79
C PRO A 299 13.89 -2.71 -21.50
N PHE A 300 13.32 -1.73 -20.81
CA PHE A 300 12.25 -0.90 -21.36
C PHE A 300 12.83 0.06 -22.39
N ALA A 301 12.39 0.00 -23.65
CA ALA A 301 12.81 0.88 -24.73
C ALA A 301 11.88 2.09 -24.88
N THR A 302 10.57 1.85 -24.79
CA THR A 302 9.56 2.92 -24.77
C THR A 302 9.39 3.47 -23.35
N GLY A 303 9.44 2.61 -22.35
CA GLY A 303 9.10 2.92 -20.97
C GLY A 303 7.61 2.72 -20.67
N LEU A 304 7.28 2.92 -19.40
CA LEU A 304 5.94 2.71 -18.85
C LEU A 304 5.25 4.05 -18.56
N TYR A 305 3.93 4.00 -18.53
CA TYR A 305 3.06 5.02 -17.95
C TYR A 305 2.52 4.50 -16.60
N GLY A 306 2.67 5.26 -15.53
CA GLY A 306 2.10 4.94 -14.22
C GLY A 306 0.65 5.43 -14.11
N CYS A 307 -0.29 4.53 -13.83
CA CYS A 307 -1.67 4.91 -13.55
C CYS A 307 -2.12 4.12 -12.34
N SER A 308 -1.93 4.68 -11.16
CA SER A 308 -2.10 3.96 -9.90
C SER A 308 -2.97 4.73 -8.93
N GLU A 309 -3.79 4.02 -8.17
CA GLU A 309 -4.58 4.61 -7.09
C GLU A 309 -3.67 5.33 -6.09
N MET A 310 -2.56 4.69 -5.74
CA MET A 310 -1.54 5.27 -4.87
C MET A 310 -0.26 5.54 -5.65
N PHE A 311 0.25 6.77 -5.59
CA PHE A 311 1.58 7.13 -6.08
C PHE A 311 2.63 6.75 -5.03
N VAL A 312 3.13 5.52 -5.14
CA VAL A 312 4.07 4.92 -4.17
C VAL A 312 5.53 5.26 -4.47
N ASN A 313 6.40 5.13 -3.45
CA ASN A 313 7.85 5.35 -3.59
C ASN A 313 8.48 4.52 -4.73
N GLY A 314 8.00 3.29 -4.95
CA GLY A 314 8.43 2.45 -6.07
C GLY A 314 8.19 3.08 -7.45
N LEU A 315 7.04 3.73 -7.67
CA LEU A 315 6.77 4.43 -8.94
C LEU A 315 7.69 5.63 -9.14
N LEU A 316 8.01 6.37 -8.06
CA LEU A 316 8.96 7.48 -8.13
C LEU A 316 10.38 6.96 -8.46
N ALA A 317 10.82 5.88 -7.81
CA ALA A 317 12.11 5.26 -8.10
C ALA A 317 12.20 4.75 -9.55
N LEU A 318 11.12 4.13 -10.07
CA LEU A 318 11.04 3.72 -11.47
C LEU A 318 11.04 4.90 -12.44
N ALA A 319 10.44 6.03 -12.09
CA ALA A 319 10.47 7.24 -12.91
C ALA A 319 11.88 7.85 -12.96
N GLU A 320 12.57 7.93 -11.83
CA GLU A 320 13.96 8.43 -11.76
C GLU A 320 14.96 7.52 -12.48
N ALA A 321 14.76 6.19 -12.43
CA ALA A 321 15.53 5.23 -13.20
C ALA A 321 15.18 5.23 -14.71
N GLY A 322 14.22 6.08 -15.12
CA GLY A 322 13.76 6.19 -16.50
C GLY A 322 12.89 5.02 -16.96
N VAL A 323 12.50 4.09 -16.10
CA VAL A 323 11.55 3.01 -16.46
C VAL A 323 10.16 3.58 -16.73
N ILE A 324 9.67 4.47 -15.85
CA ILE A 324 8.45 5.24 -16.08
C ILE A 324 8.81 6.56 -16.78
N ARG A 325 8.58 6.59 -18.08
CA ARG A 325 8.89 7.75 -18.93
C ARG A 325 7.92 7.93 -20.09
N ARG A 326 6.99 7.00 -20.31
CA ARG A 326 6.01 7.11 -21.38
C ARG A 326 4.98 8.16 -21.00
N LYS A 327 4.94 9.23 -21.79
CA LYS A 327 4.00 10.34 -21.63
C LYS A 327 2.61 9.95 -22.11
N VAL A 328 1.61 10.51 -21.44
CA VAL A 328 0.21 10.54 -21.86
C VAL A 328 -0.30 11.97 -21.87
N TYR A 329 -1.32 12.22 -22.69
CA TYR A 329 -1.85 13.53 -23.00
C TYR A 329 -3.34 13.61 -22.65
N PRO A 330 -3.86 14.80 -22.28
CA PRO A 330 -5.23 14.94 -21.77
C PRO A 330 -6.30 14.96 -22.87
N ASP A 331 -5.91 14.94 -24.15
CA ASP A 331 -6.85 14.98 -25.27
C ASP A 331 -6.69 13.78 -26.21
N VAL A 332 -7.81 13.34 -26.79
CA VAL A 332 -7.90 12.13 -27.61
C VAL A 332 -7.04 12.25 -28.88
N ALA A 333 -7.04 13.42 -29.52
CA ALA A 333 -6.36 13.60 -30.80
C ALA A 333 -4.83 13.53 -30.63
N ARG A 334 -4.29 14.25 -29.64
CA ARG A 334 -2.87 14.25 -29.28
C ARG A 334 -2.45 12.90 -28.75
N GLN A 335 -3.25 12.24 -27.89
CA GLN A 335 -2.93 10.89 -27.43
C GLN A 335 -2.90 9.88 -28.59
N ALA A 336 -3.82 9.97 -29.55
CA ALA A 336 -3.81 9.12 -30.74
C ALA A 336 -2.57 9.39 -31.61
N ALA A 337 -2.21 10.66 -31.82
CA ALA A 337 -0.99 11.05 -32.52
C ALA A 337 0.29 10.55 -31.80
N ALA A 338 0.32 10.60 -30.46
CA ALA A 338 1.39 10.04 -29.64
C ALA A 338 1.53 8.53 -29.86
N ASN A 339 0.41 7.81 -29.81
CA ASN A 339 0.36 6.37 -30.02
C ASN A 339 0.78 5.95 -31.43
N ALA A 340 0.56 6.81 -32.43
CA ALA A 340 0.97 6.62 -33.82
C ALA A 340 2.42 7.07 -34.09
N GLY A 341 3.11 7.67 -33.11
CA GLY A 341 4.49 8.14 -33.26
C GLY A 341 4.64 9.36 -34.18
N VAL A 342 3.57 10.16 -34.34
CA VAL A 342 3.55 11.32 -35.27
C VAL A 342 3.53 12.67 -34.53
N LEU A 343 3.69 12.67 -33.21
CA LEU A 343 3.68 13.88 -32.40
C LEU A 343 4.93 14.73 -32.65
N HIS A 344 4.76 16.04 -32.83
CA HIS A 344 5.90 16.93 -33.00
C HIS A 344 6.62 17.20 -31.66
N ALA A 345 7.92 17.52 -31.71
CA ALA A 345 8.73 17.73 -30.50
C ALA A 345 8.19 18.85 -29.57
N ASP A 346 7.59 19.89 -30.13
CA ASP A 346 6.96 20.97 -29.36
C ASP A 346 5.66 20.52 -28.69
N GLU A 347 4.95 19.56 -29.29
CA GLU A 347 3.75 18.94 -28.73
C GLU A 347 4.10 17.85 -27.70
N ASP A 348 5.35 17.39 -27.60
CA ASP A 348 5.75 16.34 -26.64
C ASP A 348 6.14 16.93 -25.26
N ARG A 349 6.06 18.25 -25.07
CA ARG A 349 6.64 18.90 -23.88
C ARG A 349 5.87 18.63 -22.57
N ASP A 350 4.54 18.64 -22.60
CA ASP A 350 3.69 18.71 -21.39
C ASP A 350 2.93 17.42 -21.09
N GLY A 351 3.57 16.26 -21.31
CA GLY A 351 2.96 14.96 -21.05
C GLY A 351 3.10 14.49 -19.60
N VAL A 352 2.06 13.83 -19.09
CA VAL A 352 2.06 13.19 -17.77
C VAL A 352 2.64 11.79 -17.87
N VAL A 353 3.46 11.37 -16.90
CA VAL A 353 4.03 10.01 -16.85
C VAL A 353 3.50 9.19 -15.68
N VAL A 354 2.93 9.84 -14.66
CA VAL A 354 2.19 9.17 -13.59
C VAL A 354 0.92 9.94 -13.29
N HIS A 355 -0.22 9.24 -13.31
CA HIS A 355 -1.42 9.71 -12.62
C HIS A 355 -1.59 8.93 -11.30
N GLY A 356 -1.83 9.67 -10.22
CA GLY A 356 -2.01 9.15 -8.86
C GLY A 356 -3.32 9.65 -8.23
N GLY A 357 -4.03 8.83 -7.46
CA GLY A 357 -5.19 9.28 -6.68
C GLY A 357 -4.80 9.91 -5.34
N PHE A 358 -3.85 9.28 -4.65
CA PHE A 358 -3.24 9.80 -3.42
C PHE A 358 -1.82 9.28 -3.22
N PHE A 359 -1.07 9.80 -2.25
CA PHE A 359 0.21 9.23 -1.83
C PHE A 359 0.45 9.29 -0.33
N LEU A 360 1.26 8.34 0.13
CA LEU A 360 1.79 8.20 1.47
C LEU A 360 3.12 7.43 1.31
N GLY A 361 4.17 7.86 2.00
CA GLY A 361 5.51 7.32 1.80
C GLY A 361 6.44 7.61 2.96
N PRO A 362 7.71 7.18 2.86
CA PRO A 362 8.75 7.60 3.81
C PRO A 362 9.01 9.11 3.70
N ASN A 363 9.62 9.71 4.72
CA ASN A 363 9.91 11.16 4.72
C ASN A 363 10.76 11.60 3.51
N SER A 364 11.69 10.75 3.08
CA SER A 364 12.52 10.96 1.89
C SER A 364 11.71 11.05 0.59
N PHE A 365 10.56 10.38 0.51
CA PHE A 365 9.65 10.49 -0.64
C PHE A 365 9.03 11.88 -0.72
N TYR A 366 8.53 12.42 0.39
CA TYR A 366 7.97 13.78 0.42
C TYR A 366 9.04 14.84 0.14
N GLU A 367 10.25 14.67 0.70
CA GLU A 367 11.37 15.58 0.48
C GLU A 367 11.78 15.63 -1.00
N ARG A 368 11.90 14.47 -1.65
CA ARG A 368 12.21 14.39 -3.09
C ARG A 368 11.17 15.10 -3.95
N LEU A 369 9.88 14.95 -3.64
CA LEU A 369 8.82 15.68 -4.35
C LEU A 369 8.92 17.20 -4.13
N ARG A 370 9.19 17.67 -2.91
CA ARG A 370 9.36 19.11 -2.61
C ARG A 370 10.57 19.73 -3.30
N GLN A 371 11.67 18.99 -3.40
CA GLN A 371 12.92 19.46 -4.02
C GLN A 371 12.93 19.31 -5.54
N MET A 372 11.93 18.63 -6.10
CA MET A 372 11.85 18.38 -7.53
C MET A 372 11.61 19.68 -8.31
N PRO A 373 12.37 19.94 -9.40
CA PRO A 373 12.10 21.08 -10.27
C PRO A 373 10.67 21.07 -10.81
N ALA A 374 10.02 22.23 -10.88
CA ALA A 374 8.61 22.35 -11.26
C ALA A 374 8.26 21.66 -12.59
N ALA A 375 9.14 21.75 -13.60
CA ALA A 375 8.94 21.09 -14.90
C ALA A 375 8.95 19.55 -14.80
N SER A 376 9.75 18.98 -13.90
CA SER A 376 9.75 17.53 -13.64
C SER A 376 8.53 17.12 -12.81
N LEU A 377 8.18 17.94 -11.81
CA LEU A 377 7.03 17.69 -10.93
C LEU A 377 5.70 17.72 -11.69
N ALA A 378 5.59 18.59 -12.70
CA ALA A 378 4.43 18.68 -13.60
C ALA A 378 4.15 17.40 -14.41
N ARG A 379 5.08 16.44 -14.44
CA ARG A 379 4.87 15.13 -15.07
C ARG A 379 4.14 14.12 -14.16
N PHE A 380 3.91 14.46 -12.90
CA PHE A 380 3.15 13.67 -11.94
C PHE A 380 1.84 14.40 -11.66
N ASP A 381 0.72 13.86 -12.13
CA ASP A 381 -0.60 14.45 -11.92
C ASP A 381 -1.35 13.70 -10.82
N MET A 382 -1.62 14.39 -9.71
CA MET A 382 -2.46 13.87 -8.65
C MET A 382 -3.92 14.26 -8.96
N THR A 383 -4.80 13.29 -9.16
CA THR A 383 -6.15 13.52 -9.71
C THR A 383 -7.23 12.70 -9.00
N ALA A 384 -8.49 12.84 -9.44
CA ALA A 384 -9.64 12.21 -8.82
C ALA A 384 -9.54 10.68 -8.86
N ILE A 385 -10.03 10.01 -7.82
CA ILE A 385 -9.97 8.55 -7.76
C ILE A 385 -10.87 7.90 -8.81
N SER A 386 -12.00 8.54 -9.19
CA SER A 386 -12.83 8.12 -10.32
C SER A 386 -12.08 8.12 -11.65
N TYR A 387 -11.15 9.07 -11.87
CA TYR A 387 -10.34 9.10 -13.08
C TYR A 387 -9.48 7.84 -13.16
N ILE A 388 -8.77 7.50 -12.09
CA ILE A 388 -7.87 6.35 -12.01
C ILE A 388 -8.63 5.01 -12.06
N ASN A 389 -9.65 4.87 -11.22
CA ASN A 389 -10.27 3.58 -10.94
C ASN A 389 -11.40 3.23 -11.92
N GLU A 390 -11.90 4.17 -12.71
CA GLU A 390 -12.97 3.91 -13.67
C GLU A 390 -12.55 4.22 -15.11
N LEU A 391 -13.19 3.53 -16.05
CA LEU A 391 -13.14 3.90 -17.48
C LEU A 391 -14.22 4.90 -17.85
N TYR A 392 -15.34 4.97 -17.12
CA TYR A 392 -16.43 5.90 -17.40
C TYR A 392 -15.97 7.37 -17.34
N GLY A 393 -16.75 8.25 -17.98
CA GLY A 393 -16.38 9.66 -18.21
C GLY A 393 -15.54 9.82 -19.47
N ASP A 394 -14.23 9.62 -19.36
CA ASP A 394 -13.25 9.83 -20.45
C ASP A 394 -12.77 8.52 -21.07
N GLU A 395 -13.69 7.58 -21.31
CA GLU A 395 -13.35 6.20 -21.67
C GLU A 395 -12.44 6.10 -22.90
N GLN A 396 -12.74 6.85 -23.96
CA GLN A 396 -11.93 6.85 -25.17
C GLN A 396 -10.48 7.27 -24.90
N LEU A 397 -10.29 8.33 -24.11
CA LEU A 397 -8.97 8.81 -23.74
C LEU A 397 -8.24 7.77 -22.86
N LYS A 398 -8.88 7.30 -21.80
CA LYS A 398 -8.31 6.34 -20.85
C LYS A 398 -7.90 5.05 -21.56
N ARG A 399 -8.67 4.57 -22.55
CA ARG A 399 -8.31 3.43 -23.40
C ARG A 399 -7.04 3.68 -24.23
N LEU A 400 -6.93 4.86 -24.85
CA LEU A 400 -5.73 5.22 -25.62
C LEU A 400 -4.48 5.36 -24.73
N GLN A 401 -4.65 5.83 -23.50
CA GLN A 401 -3.55 6.00 -22.55
C GLN A 401 -3.11 4.66 -21.91
N ARG A 402 -4.08 3.82 -21.51
CA ARG A 402 -3.90 2.61 -20.68
C ARG A 402 -3.68 1.33 -21.49
N ARG A 403 -2.78 1.38 -22.47
CA ARG A 403 -2.44 0.21 -23.30
C ARG A 403 -1.65 -0.82 -22.48
N ASP A 404 -1.87 -2.10 -22.80
CA ASP A 404 -1.14 -3.25 -22.23
C ASP A 404 -0.99 -3.18 -20.70
N ALA A 405 -2.05 -2.75 -20.01
CA ALA A 405 -1.98 -2.42 -18.61
C ALA A 405 -1.74 -3.66 -17.73
N ARG A 406 -0.85 -3.55 -16.75
CA ARG A 406 -0.67 -4.54 -15.68
C ARG A 406 -1.14 -3.93 -14.38
N PHE A 407 -2.28 -4.45 -13.93
CA PHE A 407 -2.87 -4.09 -12.65
C PHE A 407 -2.47 -5.12 -11.61
N ILE A 408 -1.48 -4.78 -10.78
CA ILE A 408 -0.85 -5.72 -9.87
C ILE A 408 -1.29 -5.42 -8.44
N ASN A 409 -2.05 -6.36 -7.85
CA ASN A 409 -2.68 -6.19 -6.56
C ASN A 409 -2.35 -7.35 -5.62
N THR A 410 -2.04 -7.03 -4.36
CA THR A 410 -1.81 -8.05 -3.32
C THR A 410 -3.12 -8.58 -2.77
N VAL A 411 -3.17 -9.89 -2.54
CA VAL A 411 -4.25 -10.58 -1.81
C VAL A 411 -3.60 -11.40 -0.70
N PHE A 412 -4.29 -11.63 0.42
CA PHE A 412 -3.71 -12.43 1.51
C PHE A 412 -3.99 -13.93 1.35
N THR A 413 -5.08 -14.29 0.65
CA THR A 413 -5.49 -15.67 0.39
C THR A 413 -6.20 -15.76 -0.97
N ALA A 414 -6.03 -16.89 -1.66
CA ALA A 414 -6.80 -17.28 -2.83
C ALA A 414 -7.31 -18.71 -2.70
N THR A 415 -8.44 -19.02 -3.32
CA THR A 415 -8.90 -20.40 -3.46
C THR A 415 -8.31 -21.05 -4.70
N VAL A 416 -8.19 -22.38 -4.72
CA VAL A 416 -7.75 -23.14 -5.90
C VAL A 416 -8.70 -22.98 -7.09
N MET A 417 -9.93 -22.50 -6.87
CA MET A 417 -10.90 -22.15 -7.93
C MET A 417 -10.65 -20.75 -8.51
N GLY A 418 -9.72 -19.97 -7.96
CA GLY A 418 -9.35 -18.64 -8.44
C GLY A 418 -10.19 -17.49 -7.87
N ALA A 419 -10.91 -17.69 -6.77
CA ALA A 419 -11.46 -16.56 -6.00
C ALA A 419 -10.39 -16.00 -5.07
N ALA A 420 -10.39 -14.69 -4.81
CA ALA A 420 -9.40 -14.06 -3.96
C ALA A 420 -10.02 -13.25 -2.82
N VAL A 421 -9.25 -13.10 -1.74
CA VAL A 421 -9.66 -12.44 -0.50
C VAL A 421 -8.59 -11.46 -0.03
N SER A 422 -9.03 -10.23 0.28
CA SER A 422 -8.14 -9.10 0.56
C SER A 422 -8.51 -8.30 1.81
N ASP A 423 -9.77 -8.33 2.26
CA ASP A 423 -10.26 -7.38 3.25
C ASP A 423 -10.89 -7.96 4.53
N GLN A 424 -11.32 -9.23 4.54
CA GLN A 424 -12.00 -9.84 5.69
C GLN A 424 -11.43 -11.20 6.10
N LEU A 425 -11.35 -11.45 7.41
CA LEU A 425 -11.10 -12.78 7.98
C LEU A 425 -12.31 -13.69 7.79
N GLU A 426 -12.11 -15.01 7.86
CA GLU A 426 -13.14 -16.03 7.70
C GLU A 426 -14.33 -15.84 8.66
N ASP A 427 -14.09 -15.33 9.86
CA ASP A 427 -15.13 -15.02 10.86
C ASP A 427 -15.89 -13.70 10.61
N GLY A 428 -15.62 -13.03 9.49
CA GLY A 428 -16.30 -11.80 9.06
C GLY A 428 -15.67 -10.51 9.57
N ARG A 429 -14.65 -10.57 10.44
CA ARG A 429 -13.94 -9.37 10.88
C ARG A 429 -13.19 -8.72 9.72
N VAL A 430 -13.38 -7.42 9.57
CA VAL A 430 -12.71 -6.58 8.58
C VAL A 430 -11.29 -6.29 9.02
N ILE A 431 -10.32 -6.67 8.20
CA ILE A 431 -8.89 -6.41 8.38
C ILE A 431 -8.56 -4.99 7.91
N SER A 432 -9.10 -4.62 6.74
CA SER A 432 -8.76 -3.38 6.02
C SER A 432 -9.96 -2.83 5.26
N GLY A 433 -10.06 -3.11 3.96
CA GLY A 433 -11.18 -2.76 3.08
C GLY A 433 -10.92 -3.15 1.63
N VAL A 434 -11.95 -3.09 0.79
CA VAL A 434 -11.86 -3.54 -0.62
C VAL A 434 -11.01 -2.62 -1.50
N GLY A 435 -10.93 -1.33 -1.17
CA GLY A 435 -10.15 -0.33 -1.90
C GLY A 435 -10.59 -0.18 -3.36
N GLY A 436 -9.63 0.06 -4.26
CA GLY A 436 -9.82 0.01 -5.72
C GLY A 436 -9.54 -1.34 -6.37
N GLN A 437 -9.30 -2.41 -5.61
CA GLN A 437 -8.85 -3.68 -6.18
C GLN A 437 -9.83 -4.22 -7.23
N TYR A 438 -11.13 -4.23 -6.92
CA TYR A 438 -12.18 -4.65 -7.86
C TYR A 438 -12.16 -3.82 -9.14
N ASN A 439 -12.00 -2.50 -9.02
CA ASN A 439 -11.98 -1.58 -10.15
C ASN A 439 -10.89 -1.96 -11.16
N PHE A 440 -9.67 -2.19 -10.68
CA PHE A 440 -8.56 -2.57 -11.54
C PHE A 440 -8.69 -3.98 -12.13
N VAL A 441 -9.28 -4.92 -11.39
CA VAL A 441 -9.63 -6.24 -11.91
C VAL A 441 -10.56 -6.09 -13.12
N VAL A 442 -11.65 -5.32 -12.98
CA VAL A 442 -12.60 -5.09 -14.08
C VAL A 442 -11.93 -4.38 -15.27
N GLN A 443 -11.10 -3.37 -15.02
CA GLN A 443 -10.33 -2.71 -16.08
C GLN A 443 -9.40 -3.69 -16.81
N GLY A 444 -8.80 -4.64 -16.09
CA GLY A 444 -7.98 -5.70 -16.67
C GLY A 444 -8.75 -6.60 -17.65
N HIS A 445 -10.08 -6.72 -17.54
CA HIS A 445 -10.91 -7.42 -18.52
C HIS A 445 -11.46 -6.51 -19.62
N ALA A 446 -11.57 -5.21 -19.37
CA ALA A 446 -12.18 -4.25 -20.28
C ALA A 446 -11.20 -3.60 -21.27
N LEU A 447 -9.93 -3.44 -20.89
CA LEU A 447 -8.90 -2.78 -21.69
C LEU A 447 -8.17 -3.79 -22.60
N GLU A 448 -7.89 -3.37 -23.84
CA GLU A 448 -7.14 -4.18 -24.79
C GLU A 448 -5.71 -4.43 -24.30
N GLY A 449 -5.27 -5.70 -24.36
CA GLY A 449 -3.95 -6.13 -23.88
C GLY A 449 -3.76 -6.04 -22.37
N ALA A 450 -4.76 -5.60 -21.59
CA ALA A 450 -4.64 -5.47 -20.15
C ALA A 450 -4.82 -6.80 -19.42
N ARG A 451 -4.13 -6.94 -18.29
CA ARG A 451 -4.20 -8.11 -17.41
C ARG A 451 -4.31 -7.66 -15.95
N SER A 452 -5.15 -8.37 -15.21
CA SER A 452 -5.24 -8.31 -13.76
C SER A 452 -4.33 -9.39 -13.16
N VAL A 453 -3.38 -8.97 -12.33
CA VAL A 453 -2.39 -9.86 -11.71
C VAL A 453 -2.56 -9.77 -10.20
N LEU A 454 -3.01 -10.86 -9.59
CA LEU A 454 -3.11 -10.98 -8.14
C LEU A 454 -1.85 -11.66 -7.61
N ILE A 455 -1.22 -11.06 -6.62
CA ILE A 455 0.00 -11.60 -6.01
C ILE A 455 -0.23 -11.97 -4.55
N LEU A 456 0.32 -13.10 -4.13
CA LEU A 456 0.27 -13.57 -2.75
C LEU A 456 1.46 -14.49 -2.45
N ARG A 457 1.87 -14.54 -1.19
CA ARG A 457 2.73 -15.64 -0.72
C ARG A 457 1.92 -16.91 -0.72
N SER A 458 2.45 -18.03 -1.21
CA SER A 458 1.71 -19.30 -1.24
C SER A 458 1.43 -19.85 0.15
N TRP A 459 2.24 -19.48 1.14
CA TRP A 459 2.15 -19.94 2.51
C TRP A 459 2.61 -18.86 3.49
N ARG A 460 2.31 -19.06 4.77
CA ARG A 460 2.76 -18.19 5.87
C ARG A 460 3.03 -19.00 7.13
N GLU A 461 3.91 -18.49 7.97
CA GLU A 461 4.06 -18.95 9.36
C GLU A 461 3.55 -17.87 10.32
N SER A 462 2.74 -18.28 11.29
CA SER A 462 2.31 -17.40 12.38
C SER A 462 2.25 -18.20 13.69
N ALA A 463 2.84 -17.65 14.75
CA ALA A 463 2.95 -18.30 16.06
C ALA A 463 3.47 -19.75 15.99
N GLY A 464 4.38 -20.03 15.06
CA GLY A 464 4.93 -21.37 14.85
C GLY A 464 4.10 -22.31 14.00
N VAL A 465 2.95 -21.87 13.51
CA VAL A 465 2.05 -22.65 12.68
C VAL A 465 2.23 -22.25 11.22
N ILE A 466 2.65 -23.23 10.41
CA ILE A 466 2.79 -23.09 8.97
C ILE A 466 1.43 -23.40 8.35
N SER A 467 0.94 -22.49 7.49
CA SER A 467 -0.38 -22.61 6.84
C SER A 467 -0.31 -22.16 5.39
N SER A 468 -1.17 -22.75 4.55
CA SER A 468 -1.33 -22.34 3.16
C SER A 468 -2.11 -21.03 3.05
N ASN A 469 -1.78 -20.21 2.06
CA ASN A 469 -2.62 -19.10 1.59
C ASN A 469 -3.37 -19.45 0.29
N VAL A 470 -3.09 -20.62 -0.29
CA VAL A 470 -3.88 -21.23 -1.37
C VAL A 470 -4.77 -22.29 -0.75
N LEU A 471 -6.07 -22.02 -0.69
CA LEU A 471 -7.04 -22.82 0.05
C LEU A 471 -8.05 -23.49 -0.88
N TRP A 472 -8.76 -24.50 -0.39
CA TRP A 472 -9.90 -25.04 -1.12
C TRP A 472 -11.09 -24.07 -1.10
N ASP A 473 -11.45 -23.60 0.08
CA ASP A 473 -12.52 -22.62 0.32
C ASP A 473 -12.11 -21.56 1.35
N TYR A 474 -12.92 -20.51 1.42
CA TYR A 474 -12.80 -19.44 2.41
C TYR A 474 -14.17 -18.78 2.62
N GLY A 475 -14.48 -18.37 3.85
CA GLY A 475 -15.79 -17.81 4.21
C GLY A 475 -16.18 -16.49 3.52
N HIS A 476 -15.23 -15.77 2.91
CA HIS A 476 -15.42 -14.47 2.26
C HIS A 476 -14.73 -14.40 0.91
N CYS A 477 -15.14 -13.42 0.09
CA CYS A 477 -14.58 -13.22 -1.24
C CYS A 477 -14.60 -11.74 -1.62
N THR A 478 -13.43 -11.20 -1.97
CA THR A 478 -13.28 -9.84 -2.50
C THR A 478 -13.38 -9.86 -4.03
N ILE A 479 -12.62 -10.76 -4.67
CA ILE A 479 -12.62 -10.93 -6.13
C ILE A 479 -13.21 -12.29 -6.49
N PRO A 480 -14.41 -12.34 -7.12
CA PRO A 480 -15.08 -13.58 -7.44
C PRO A 480 -14.40 -14.33 -8.60
N ARG A 481 -14.50 -15.65 -8.58
CA ARG A 481 -13.80 -16.54 -9.54
C ARG A 481 -14.09 -16.28 -11.03
N HIS A 482 -15.21 -15.65 -11.39
CA HIS A 482 -15.50 -15.32 -12.79
C HIS A 482 -14.66 -14.14 -13.32
N LEU A 483 -14.01 -13.38 -12.42
CA LEU A 483 -13.07 -12.31 -12.75
C LEU A 483 -11.60 -12.76 -12.64
N ARG A 484 -11.34 -14.05 -12.37
CA ARG A 484 -9.99 -14.60 -12.27
C ARG A 484 -9.18 -14.31 -13.55
N ASP A 485 -7.91 -13.97 -13.38
CA ASP A 485 -7.01 -13.70 -14.51
C ASP A 485 -5.64 -14.31 -14.31
N ILE A 486 -4.70 -13.61 -13.67
CA ILE A 486 -3.38 -14.15 -13.34
C ILE A 486 -3.20 -14.15 -11.82
N VAL A 487 -2.66 -15.24 -11.28
CA VAL A 487 -2.19 -15.32 -9.90
C VAL A 487 -0.69 -15.59 -9.89
N VAL A 488 0.08 -14.90 -9.04
CA VAL A 488 1.53 -15.09 -8.90
C VAL A 488 1.87 -15.38 -7.44
N THR A 489 2.65 -16.42 -7.22
CA THR A 489 3.30 -16.72 -5.93
C THR A 489 4.82 -16.70 -6.10
N GLU A 490 5.55 -16.94 -5.02
CA GLU A 490 7.01 -17.12 -5.03
C GLU A 490 7.48 -18.31 -5.87
N TYR A 491 6.56 -19.16 -6.32
CA TYR A 491 6.84 -20.38 -7.07
C TYR A 491 6.48 -20.31 -8.56
N GLY A 492 5.74 -19.27 -8.99
CA GLY A 492 5.43 -19.11 -10.41
C GLY A 492 4.13 -18.36 -10.72
N ILE A 493 3.60 -18.59 -11.93
CA ILE A 493 2.49 -17.84 -12.52
C ILE A 493 1.33 -18.77 -12.91
N ALA A 494 0.14 -18.57 -12.35
CA ALA A 494 -1.08 -19.28 -12.76
C ALA A 494 -1.93 -18.39 -13.68
N GLN A 495 -2.11 -18.82 -14.94
CA GLN A 495 -3.04 -18.18 -15.89
C GLN A 495 -4.41 -18.84 -15.80
N LEU A 496 -5.43 -18.08 -15.45
CA LEU A 496 -6.75 -18.59 -15.07
C LEU A 496 -7.90 -18.09 -15.97
N ARG A 497 -7.73 -16.94 -16.63
CA ARG A 497 -8.75 -16.35 -17.49
C ARG A 497 -9.17 -17.32 -18.60
N GLY A 498 -10.48 -17.55 -18.72
CA GLY A 498 -11.08 -18.38 -19.78
C GLY A 498 -10.82 -19.89 -19.64
N ARG A 499 -10.12 -20.34 -18.59
CA ARG A 499 -9.83 -21.77 -18.36
C ARG A 499 -10.96 -22.48 -17.62
N THR A 500 -11.04 -23.79 -17.80
CA THR A 500 -11.95 -24.66 -17.04
C THR A 500 -11.56 -24.75 -15.57
N ASP A 501 -12.47 -25.19 -14.69
CA ASP A 501 -12.15 -25.34 -13.26
C ASP A 501 -11.00 -26.33 -13.03
N ALA A 502 -10.91 -27.42 -13.81
CA ALA A 502 -9.82 -28.39 -13.68
C ALA A 502 -8.45 -27.76 -14.02
N GLU A 503 -8.36 -27.05 -15.15
CA GLU A 503 -7.13 -26.35 -15.56
C GLU A 503 -6.73 -25.24 -14.58
N VAL A 504 -7.71 -24.57 -13.97
CA VAL A 504 -7.45 -23.54 -12.95
C VAL A 504 -6.93 -24.15 -11.66
N ILE A 505 -7.54 -25.23 -11.18
CA ILE A 505 -7.09 -25.92 -9.97
C ILE A 505 -5.68 -26.46 -10.18
N GLU A 506 -5.40 -27.10 -11.32
CA GLU A 506 -4.06 -27.54 -11.68
C GLU A 506 -3.06 -26.37 -11.68
N ALA A 507 -3.38 -25.26 -12.35
CA ALA A 507 -2.49 -24.10 -12.41
C ALA A 507 -2.22 -23.48 -11.02
N MET A 508 -3.22 -23.43 -10.14
CA MET A 508 -3.07 -22.96 -8.76
C MET A 508 -2.21 -23.91 -7.91
N ILE A 509 -2.39 -25.22 -8.05
CA ILE A 509 -1.58 -26.25 -7.37
C ILE A 509 -0.12 -26.16 -7.84
N ASN A 510 0.13 -25.93 -9.13
CA ASN A 510 1.47 -25.81 -9.70
C ASN A 510 2.30 -24.66 -9.07
N ILE A 511 1.64 -23.63 -8.55
CA ILE A 511 2.28 -22.48 -7.90
C ILE A 511 2.08 -22.49 -6.36
N SER A 512 1.59 -23.61 -5.82
CA SER A 512 1.41 -23.80 -4.37
C SER A 512 2.65 -24.43 -3.74
N ASP A 513 2.91 -24.11 -2.49
CA ASP A 513 3.96 -24.74 -1.68
C ASP A 513 3.76 -26.26 -1.60
N SER A 514 4.84 -27.01 -1.81
CA SER A 514 4.78 -28.47 -1.94
C SER A 514 4.26 -29.20 -0.70
N ARG A 515 4.32 -28.59 0.49
CA ARG A 515 3.72 -29.15 1.71
C ARG A 515 2.20 -29.30 1.60
N PHE A 516 1.54 -28.45 0.81
CA PHE A 516 0.07 -28.39 0.74
C PHE A 516 -0.51 -28.93 -0.58
N GLN A 517 0.33 -29.16 -1.60
CA GLN A 517 -0.12 -29.71 -2.89
C GLN A 517 -0.89 -31.04 -2.74
N PRO A 518 -0.45 -32.04 -1.94
CA PRO A 518 -1.15 -33.32 -1.84
C PRO A 518 -2.59 -33.20 -1.32
N SER A 519 -2.82 -32.39 -0.29
CA SER A 519 -4.17 -32.21 0.28
C SER A 519 -5.10 -31.48 -0.69
N LEU A 520 -4.59 -30.47 -1.41
CA LEU A 520 -5.36 -29.75 -2.43
C LEU A 520 -5.77 -30.67 -3.59
N ILE A 521 -4.87 -31.57 -4.03
CA ILE A 521 -5.16 -32.56 -5.06
C ILE A 521 -6.25 -33.53 -4.59
N ASP A 522 -6.11 -34.08 -3.38
CA ASP A 522 -7.07 -35.03 -2.80
C ASP A 522 -8.48 -34.39 -2.68
N GLU A 523 -8.56 -33.16 -2.18
CA GLU A 523 -9.82 -32.42 -2.09
C GLU A 523 -10.44 -32.19 -3.47
N ALA A 524 -9.65 -31.79 -4.47
CA ALA A 524 -10.12 -31.58 -5.83
C ALA A 524 -10.61 -32.88 -6.50
N GLN A 525 -9.93 -34.01 -6.27
CA GLN A 525 -10.35 -35.33 -6.77
C GLN A 525 -11.63 -35.80 -6.07
N ARG A 526 -11.74 -35.64 -4.75
CA ARG A 526 -12.96 -35.96 -3.97
C ARG A 526 -14.16 -35.14 -4.46
N ALA A 527 -13.95 -33.88 -4.82
CA ALA A 527 -14.98 -33.01 -5.37
C ALA A 527 -15.30 -33.26 -6.86
N GLY A 528 -14.58 -34.17 -7.53
CA GLY A 528 -14.73 -34.43 -8.96
C GLY A 528 -14.28 -33.27 -9.85
N LYS A 529 -13.43 -32.39 -9.33
CA LYS A 529 -12.88 -31.22 -10.04
C LYS A 529 -11.52 -31.50 -10.69
N LEU A 530 -10.82 -32.56 -10.25
CA LEU A 530 -9.69 -33.17 -10.94
C LEU A 530 -9.96 -34.65 -11.20
N SER A 531 -9.32 -35.20 -12.24
CA SER A 531 -9.34 -36.65 -12.51
C SER A 531 -8.71 -37.42 -11.35
N LYS A 532 -9.23 -38.62 -11.05
CA LYS A 532 -8.64 -39.53 -10.04
C LYS A 532 -7.23 -39.99 -10.40
N ASP A 533 -6.90 -39.97 -11.70
CA ASP A 533 -5.58 -40.32 -12.21
C ASP A 533 -4.68 -39.08 -12.44
N PHE A 534 -5.12 -37.89 -11.97
CA PHE A 534 -4.28 -36.69 -12.03
C PHE A 534 -2.99 -36.89 -11.22
N VAL A 535 -1.87 -36.56 -11.84
CA VAL A 535 -0.54 -36.58 -11.23
C VAL A 535 0.10 -35.22 -11.47
N LEU A 536 0.58 -34.60 -10.39
CA LEU A 536 1.29 -33.33 -10.47
C LEU A 536 2.56 -33.49 -11.33
N ASP A 537 2.77 -32.57 -12.27
CA ASP A 537 4.00 -32.54 -13.06
C ASP A 537 5.21 -32.36 -12.11
N PRO A 538 6.24 -33.24 -12.20
CA PRO A 538 7.41 -33.18 -11.32
C PRO A 538 8.12 -31.81 -11.28
N ARG A 539 7.99 -31.00 -12.35
CA ARG A 539 8.54 -29.64 -12.40
C ARG A 539 7.99 -28.72 -11.31
N PHE A 540 6.77 -28.97 -10.84
CA PHE A 540 6.11 -28.17 -9.80
C PHE A 540 6.11 -28.83 -8.42
N ALA A 541 6.77 -29.99 -8.27
CA ALA A 541 6.78 -30.77 -7.03
C ALA A 541 7.92 -30.38 -6.06
N ASN A 542 8.73 -29.37 -6.41
CA ASN A 542 9.82 -28.84 -5.59
C ASN A 542 9.65 -27.34 -5.27
N ASN A 543 8.41 -26.96 -4.94
CA ASN A 543 8.04 -25.63 -4.49
C ASN A 543 8.33 -25.50 -3.00
N THR A 544 9.61 -25.35 -2.66
CA THR A 544 10.10 -25.33 -1.27
C THR A 544 10.88 -24.05 -0.97
N SER A 545 10.87 -23.66 0.30
CA SER A 545 11.60 -22.47 0.77
C SER A 545 13.10 -22.68 0.66
N GLU A 546 13.59 -23.89 0.92
CA GLU A 546 14.99 -24.28 0.82
C GLU A 546 15.54 -24.12 -0.60
N ARG A 547 14.73 -24.45 -1.62
CA ARG A 547 15.08 -24.22 -3.03
C ARG A 547 15.28 -22.72 -3.28
N LEU A 548 14.31 -21.89 -2.89
CA LEU A 548 14.36 -20.45 -3.11
C LEU A 548 15.53 -19.79 -2.38
N GLU A 549 15.80 -20.21 -1.15
CA GLU A 549 16.96 -19.79 -0.35
C GLU A 549 18.29 -20.15 -1.03
N ALA A 550 18.41 -21.37 -1.57
CA ALA A 550 19.61 -21.79 -2.30
C ALA A 550 19.85 -20.93 -3.55
N ILE A 551 18.79 -20.58 -4.30
CA ILE A 551 18.87 -19.69 -5.47
C ILE A 551 19.27 -18.27 -5.03
N ARG A 552 18.61 -17.72 -4.00
CA ARG A 552 18.96 -16.41 -3.43
C ARG A 552 20.44 -16.32 -3.08
N ASN A 553 21.00 -17.34 -2.43
CA ASN A 553 22.40 -17.34 -2.01
C ASN A 553 23.39 -17.22 -3.18
N ARG A 554 23.04 -17.75 -4.36
CA ARG A 554 23.85 -17.62 -5.58
C ARG A 554 23.68 -16.26 -6.28
N HIS A 555 22.55 -15.59 -6.04
CA HIS A 555 22.16 -14.32 -6.67
C HIS A 555 21.97 -13.17 -5.66
N ALA A 556 22.69 -13.18 -4.54
CA ALA A 556 22.40 -12.33 -3.38
C ALA A 556 22.29 -10.81 -3.70
N SER A 557 23.03 -10.32 -4.70
CA SER A 557 22.97 -8.92 -5.14
C SER A 557 21.61 -8.47 -5.68
N LEU A 558 20.78 -9.41 -6.15
CA LEU A 558 19.44 -9.14 -6.68
C LEU A 558 18.34 -9.23 -5.60
N PHE A 559 18.70 -9.55 -4.36
CA PHE A 559 17.78 -9.68 -3.23
C PHE A 559 18.12 -8.70 -2.10
N PRO A 560 18.20 -7.38 -2.38
CA PRO A 560 18.48 -6.42 -1.32
C PRO A 560 17.35 -6.43 -0.27
N GLU A 561 17.72 -6.31 1.00
CA GLU A 561 16.75 -6.27 2.12
C GLU A 561 15.84 -5.04 2.01
N TYR A 562 16.38 -3.89 1.59
CA TYR A 562 15.65 -2.63 1.43
C TYR A 562 15.90 -2.04 0.03
N PRO A 563 15.27 -2.57 -1.04
CA PRO A 563 15.55 -2.18 -2.42
C PRO A 563 15.32 -0.70 -2.73
N LEU A 564 14.42 -0.05 -1.96
CA LEU A 564 14.04 1.35 -2.14
C LEU A 564 14.57 2.25 -1.01
N GLY A 565 15.60 1.79 -0.28
CA GLY A 565 16.12 2.45 0.91
C GLY A 565 15.22 2.26 2.14
N CYS A 566 15.62 2.75 3.31
CA CYS A 566 14.80 2.75 4.53
C CYS A 566 15.23 3.81 5.54
N ASP A 567 14.38 4.08 6.53
CA ASP A 567 14.66 5.05 7.61
C ASP A 567 15.47 4.46 8.78
N PHE A 568 15.79 3.16 8.76
CA PHE A 568 16.60 2.48 9.78
C PHE A 568 18.10 2.72 9.58
N THR A 569 18.82 2.98 10.67
CA THR A 569 20.29 2.90 10.73
C THR A 569 20.76 1.46 10.54
N ASP A 570 22.04 1.25 10.23
CA ASP A 570 22.56 -0.10 10.03
C ASP A 570 22.46 -0.96 11.30
N GLU A 571 22.72 -0.36 12.47
CA GLU A 571 22.53 -1.02 13.76
C GLU A 571 21.05 -1.36 14.02
N GLU A 572 20.11 -0.48 13.64
CA GLU A 572 18.68 -0.76 13.77
C GLU A 572 18.23 -1.90 12.85
N LYS A 573 18.79 -2.01 11.64
CA LYS A 573 18.50 -3.15 10.74
C LYS A 573 18.97 -4.46 11.35
N ASP A 574 20.19 -4.51 11.88
CA ASP A 574 20.73 -5.70 12.54
C ASP A 574 19.90 -6.07 13.78
N LEU A 575 19.54 -5.07 14.61
CA LEU A 575 18.69 -5.26 15.78
C LEU A 575 17.28 -5.75 15.40
N LEU A 576 16.70 -5.25 14.32
CA LEU A 576 15.41 -5.75 13.81
C LEU A 576 15.49 -7.24 13.43
N ARG A 577 16.55 -7.65 12.72
CA ARG A 577 16.79 -9.06 12.39
C ARG A 577 16.92 -9.90 13.66
N ALA A 578 17.75 -9.47 14.60
CA ALA A 578 17.97 -10.14 15.88
C ALA A 578 16.67 -10.27 16.71
N LEU A 579 15.87 -9.21 16.82
CA LEU A 579 14.61 -9.25 17.56
C LEU A 579 13.56 -10.14 16.89
N ASN A 580 13.50 -10.16 15.55
CA ASN A 580 12.61 -11.07 14.82
C ASN A 580 13.03 -12.53 15.01
N TRP A 581 14.33 -12.81 15.02
CA TRP A 581 14.85 -14.13 15.35
C TRP A 581 14.46 -14.55 16.77
N LEU A 582 14.69 -13.69 17.77
CA LEU A 582 14.25 -13.96 19.16
C LEU A 582 12.75 -14.24 19.21
N LYS A 583 11.93 -13.43 18.52
CA LYS A 583 10.47 -13.60 18.46
C LYS A 583 10.07 -14.98 17.96
N SER A 584 10.78 -15.52 16.96
CA SER A 584 10.52 -16.85 16.41
C SER A 584 10.80 -17.97 17.42
N LYS A 585 11.76 -17.76 18.32
CA LYS A 585 12.26 -18.74 19.31
C LYS A 585 11.48 -18.81 20.64
N PHE A 586 10.44 -17.99 20.85
CA PHE A 586 9.67 -17.97 22.10
C PHE A 586 8.72 -19.17 22.32
N LYS A 587 8.89 -20.28 21.60
CA LYS A 587 8.13 -21.51 21.87
C LYS A 587 8.66 -22.20 23.14
N LEU A 588 7.80 -22.88 23.89
CA LEU A 588 8.19 -23.62 25.11
C LEU A 588 9.32 -24.64 24.84
N SER A 589 9.34 -25.26 23.65
CA SER A 589 10.37 -26.22 23.21
C SER A 589 11.73 -25.56 22.91
N GLU A 590 11.75 -24.28 22.59
CA GLU A 590 12.93 -23.54 22.13
C GLU A 590 13.47 -22.58 23.21
N MET A 591 12.76 -22.41 24.34
CA MET A 591 13.24 -21.65 25.49
C MET A 591 14.55 -22.19 26.10
N LEU A 592 14.79 -23.50 26.01
CA LEU A 592 16.06 -24.11 26.42
C LEU A 592 17.21 -23.71 25.49
N GLU A 593 16.96 -23.63 24.18
CA GLU A 593 17.94 -23.11 23.21
C GLU A 593 18.23 -21.64 23.46
N LEU A 594 17.19 -20.84 23.74
CA LEU A 594 17.32 -19.43 24.07
C LEU A 594 18.18 -19.22 25.32
N GLY A 595 17.97 -20.05 26.36
CA GLY A 595 18.75 -20.02 27.59
C GLY A 595 20.22 -20.42 27.36
N LYS A 596 20.47 -21.42 26.51
CA LYS A 596 21.83 -21.83 26.13
C LYS A 596 22.54 -20.75 25.31
N ALA A 597 21.87 -20.21 24.30
CA ALA A 597 22.39 -19.14 23.47
C ALA A 597 22.73 -17.88 24.30
N ALA A 598 21.92 -17.55 25.30
CA ALA A 598 22.22 -16.46 26.23
C ALA A 598 23.48 -16.72 27.09
N LEU A 599 23.77 -17.97 27.46
CA LEU A 599 24.98 -18.34 28.19
C LEU A 599 26.23 -18.31 27.29
N GLU A 600 26.07 -18.70 26.02
CA GLU A 600 27.12 -18.71 24.99
C GLU A 600 27.26 -17.38 24.24
N ALA A 601 26.47 -16.37 24.61
CA ALA A 601 26.44 -15.07 23.96
C ALA A 601 27.83 -14.42 23.92
N PRO A 602 28.20 -13.77 22.81
CA PRO A 602 29.50 -13.15 22.63
C PRO A 602 29.74 -12.03 23.65
N GLU A 603 30.99 -11.58 23.76
CA GLU A 603 31.32 -10.44 24.61
C GLU A 603 30.68 -9.15 24.08
N ALA A 604 30.25 -8.27 25.00
CA ALA A 604 29.64 -6.98 24.68
C ALA A 604 30.53 -6.07 23.81
N SER A 605 31.85 -6.25 23.88
CA SER A 605 32.84 -5.56 23.06
C SER A 605 32.68 -5.81 21.54
N GLY A 606 32.00 -6.90 21.15
CA GLY A 606 31.71 -7.21 19.75
C GLY A 606 30.60 -6.36 19.11
N TYR A 607 29.67 -5.83 19.92
CA TYR A 607 28.49 -5.09 19.43
C TYR A 607 28.23 -3.79 20.21
N PRO A 608 29.23 -2.91 20.40
CA PRO A 608 29.10 -1.74 21.28
C PRO A 608 28.01 -0.76 20.83
N LEU A 609 27.89 -0.51 19.52
CA LEU A 609 26.90 0.42 18.97
C LEU A 609 25.47 -0.13 19.07
N HIS A 610 25.27 -1.43 18.80
CA HIS A 610 23.96 -2.08 18.95
C HIS A 610 23.49 -2.08 20.42
N LEU A 611 24.40 -2.37 21.35
CA LEU A 611 24.10 -2.31 22.78
C LEU A 611 23.80 -0.89 23.25
N GLN A 612 24.58 0.11 22.81
CA GLN A 612 24.29 1.51 23.08
C GLN A 612 22.92 1.92 22.54
N ARG A 613 22.59 1.50 21.30
CA ARG A 613 21.28 1.77 20.68
C ARG A 613 20.12 1.18 21.47
N MET A 614 20.34 0.06 22.16
CA MET A 614 19.34 -0.61 23.01
C MET A 614 19.38 -0.17 24.49
N GLY A 615 20.31 0.71 24.87
CA GLY A 615 20.56 1.10 26.27
C GLY A 615 20.97 -0.10 27.13
N LEU A 616 21.81 -0.99 26.58
CA LEU A 616 22.28 -2.23 27.19
C LEU A 616 23.82 -2.31 27.19
N ASP A 617 24.53 -1.21 26.96
CA ASP A 617 25.99 -1.12 27.08
C ASP A 617 26.45 -1.20 28.54
N GLN A 618 25.63 -0.73 29.48
CA GLN A 618 25.86 -0.82 30.92
C GLN A 618 24.59 -1.33 31.65
N PRO A 619 24.25 -2.62 31.52
CA PRO A 619 23.01 -3.16 32.08
C PRO A 619 22.99 -3.09 33.60
N GLN A 620 21.87 -2.66 34.19
CA GLN A 620 21.68 -2.57 35.63
C GLN A 620 20.74 -3.67 36.15
N GLY A 621 21.33 -4.67 36.80
CA GLY A 621 20.63 -5.78 37.44
C GLY A 621 20.26 -6.92 36.49
N LEU A 622 19.80 -8.02 37.09
CA LEU A 622 19.66 -9.33 36.42
C LEU A 622 18.79 -9.32 35.16
N ARG A 623 17.75 -8.47 35.12
CA ARG A 623 16.85 -8.38 33.96
C ARG A 623 17.54 -7.77 32.75
N GLU A 624 18.29 -6.69 32.95
CA GLU A 624 18.99 -6.01 31.86
C GLU A 624 20.20 -6.81 31.39
N GLU A 625 20.89 -7.49 32.31
CA GLU A 625 21.97 -8.43 31.96
C GLU A 625 21.43 -9.56 31.07
N LEU A 626 20.27 -10.12 31.39
CA LEU A 626 19.61 -11.12 30.55
C LEU A 626 19.22 -10.54 29.18
N TYR A 627 18.68 -9.34 29.13
CA TYR A 627 18.35 -8.66 27.86
C TYR A 627 19.59 -8.43 27.00
N GLN A 628 20.69 -7.97 27.58
CA GLN A 628 21.97 -7.79 26.89
C GLN A 628 22.44 -9.12 26.29
N ARG A 629 22.44 -10.20 27.09
CA ARG A 629 22.84 -11.54 26.64
C ARG A 629 21.96 -12.08 25.51
N LEU A 630 20.64 -11.89 25.60
CA LEU A 630 19.70 -12.30 24.56
C LEU A 630 19.92 -11.53 23.25
N VAL A 631 20.14 -10.21 23.33
CA VAL A 631 20.43 -9.38 22.14
C VAL A 631 21.76 -9.80 21.50
N LEU A 632 22.81 -10.00 22.29
CA LEU A 632 24.12 -10.43 21.79
C LEU A 632 24.07 -11.80 21.11
N ALA A 633 23.37 -12.76 21.72
CA ALA A 633 23.17 -14.09 21.13
C ALA A 633 22.43 -14.00 19.79
N ALA A 634 21.37 -13.18 19.73
CA ALA A 634 20.58 -13.00 18.51
C ALA A 634 21.34 -12.26 17.40
N LEU A 635 22.12 -11.24 17.75
CA LEU A 635 22.99 -10.54 16.79
C LEU A 635 24.00 -11.51 16.17
N GLN A 636 24.68 -12.33 17.00
CA GLN A 636 25.62 -13.33 16.51
C GLN A 636 24.99 -14.33 15.54
N GLU A 637 23.78 -14.80 15.85
CA GLU A 637 23.08 -15.75 15.00
C GLU A 637 22.65 -15.14 13.67
N THR A 638 22.21 -13.87 13.68
CA THR A 638 21.72 -13.18 12.49
C THR A 638 22.81 -12.53 11.62
N GLU A 639 24.03 -12.39 12.12
CA GLU A 639 25.18 -11.87 11.37
C GLU A 639 25.77 -12.90 10.40
N ASN A 640 25.58 -14.21 10.68
CA ASN A 640 26.01 -15.32 9.83
C ASN A 640 24.88 -16.33 9.63
N PRO A 641 23.95 -16.12 8.67
CA PRO A 641 22.83 -17.04 8.41
C PRO A 641 23.24 -18.41 7.82
N ALA A 642 24.53 -18.74 7.79
CA ALA A 642 25.10 -19.97 7.22
C ALA A 642 25.52 -21.01 8.27
N ARG A 643 25.03 -20.92 9.52
CA ARG A 643 25.21 -21.95 10.56
C ARG A 643 23.96 -22.77 10.80
#